data_AF-A0A3M2DCL0-F1
#
_entry.id   AF-A0A3M2DCL0-F1
#
_cell.length_a   1.000
_cell.length_b   1.000
_cell.length_c   1.000
_cell.angle_alpha   90.00
_cell.angle_beta   90.00
_cell.angle_gamma   90.00
#
_symmetry.space_group_name_H-M   'P 1'
#
loop_
_entity.id
_entity.type
_entity.pdbx_description
1 polymer ?
#
loop_
_entity_poly.entity_id
_entity_poly.type
_entity_poly.pdbx_seq_one_letter_code
_entity_poly.pdbx_strand_id
1 'polypeptide(L)'
;MTNQIPGVQIWAENNRSGHPDVAVLFDSSHPTGGDTDLGTPNQDFGGPGMGAGGKIGKPGENRYPLGNLLIVAENSKDDNGDGRIDTPDDESSGGMLFFEFETPQDLTSIYVVDVEGNEIGGVVYAYDSQDQLIAAVDIPSTGDNGISNVPLNLSSVSRLEVALSGSGGIYALCRESDDPPIVPSGEEGRVKYGLQALYTFNEGGGSVVYDVSGVGQPLNLTIEDAGKVSWLNGGLAINDATKLLSDGPATKIINAANWNNALTIEAWVKPPASTNDSLAVMASLSKDASHRNVALFQQESLYIAGLRTSATSESGMPFLVSPIGAAQPELVHVAYTRDAAGVAKLYVNGVEVASGVTGGLIDNWDTTYKLILGSEMTGEWPWLGEYHLLAFYDRALTQDEIYQNYDASADDSNIEAPIIVMADPSTIVADGQSTSLIHITVQDAKGNRLANQAVNLSTTLGTFAQPTVMTDAAGEATTTLVADVKTGQAKIVAATSGGQGLGYVNMVEGTTTVAAPDTEAVIEYVAPENTGSTNVVVPPNAVHAESRLNYAPMTTVYAWQPGFGFGGQAFSLNLYQNGQPLHDFVFAVPIQITVVYNDAELGELDENHLTLMYWNGETWLDAATTCSPTSVYERHPDEDYFVVSICRPTEYGVFGVQDNLHRVYMPIMSRLSSRPTSVYQAQILYLPVVGR
;
A
#
# COMPACT_ATOMS: atom_id res chain seq x y z
N MET A 1 -27.33 -35.21 4.10
CA MET A 1 -25.95 -35.36 3.59
C MET A 1 -25.74 -34.35 2.48
N THR A 2 -25.44 -33.12 2.85
CA THR A 2 -25.10 -32.03 1.94
C THR A 2 -23.57 -31.89 1.95
N ASN A 3 -22.95 -31.72 0.78
CA ASN A 3 -21.50 -31.63 0.62
C ASN A 3 -20.91 -30.51 1.50
N GLN A 4 -20.39 -30.89 2.67
CA GLN A 4 -19.69 -30.00 3.58
C GLN A 4 -18.18 -30.24 3.42
N ILE A 5 -17.42 -29.18 3.65
CA ILE A 5 -15.95 -29.03 3.65
C ILE A 5 -15.18 -30.34 3.36
N PRO A 6 -14.33 -30.40 2.31
CA PRO A 6 -13.60 -31.62 1.95
C PRO A 6 -12.94 -32.29 3.16
N GLY A 7 -13.27 -33.56 3.41
CA GLY A 7 -12.69 -34.33 4.50
C GLY A 7 -13.41 -34.30 5.84
N VAL A 8 -14.59 -33.67 5.96
CA VAL A 8 -15.44 -33.75 7.16
C VAL A 8 -16.92 -33.99 6.83
N GLN A 9 -17.56 -34.88 7.56
CA GLN A 9 -19.01 -35.09 7.54
C GLN A 9 -19.63 -34.46 8.78
N ILE A 10 -20.70 -33.67 8.58
CA ILE A 10 -21.39 -32.98 9.67
C ILE A 10 -22.89 -33.31 9.61
N TRP A 11 -23.47 -33.59 10.76
CA TRP A 11 -24.92 -33.77 10.91
C TRP A 11 -25.36 -33.43 12.33
N ALA A 12 -26.67 -33.42 12.58
CA ALA A 12 -27.22 -33.17 13.89
C ALA A 12 -28.21 -34.27 14.30
N GLU A 13 -28.43 -34.43 15.60
CA GLU A 13 -29.60 -35.07 16.19
C GLU A 13 -30.34 -34.05 17.05
N ASN A 14 -31.63 -33.88 16.80
CA ASN A 14 -32.45 -32.89 17.48
C ASN A 14 -33.07 -33.52 18.75
N ASN A 15 -32.98 -32.84 19.90
CA ASN A 15 -33.52 -33.35 21.17
C ASN A 15 -35.06 -33.38 21.19
N ARG A 16 -35.72 -32.64 20.29
CA ARG A 16 -37.16 -32.54 20.18
C ARG A 16 -37.71 -33.49 19.12
N SER A 17 -38.35 -34.56 19.60
CA SER A 17 -39.00 -35.55 18.73
C SER A 17 -39.98 -34.91 17.74
N GLY A 18 -39.74 -35.12 16.44
CA GLY A 18 -40.57 -34.62 15.33
C GLY A 18 -40.01 -33.40 14.62
N HIS A 19 -38.95 -32.79 15.16
CA HIS A 19 -38.13 -31.79 14.49
C HIS A 19 -37.02 -32.47 13.67
N PRO A 20 -36.38 -31.79 12.70
CA PRO A 20 -35.45 -32.42 11.78
C PRO A 20 -34.05 -32.61 12.38
N ASP A 21 -33.46 -33.78 12.13
CA ASP A 21 -32.06 -34.10 12.45
C ASP A 21 -31.11 -33.48 11.41
N VAL A 22 -31.01 -32.16 11.41
CA VAL A 22 -30.26 -31.39 10.40
C VAL A 22 -29.37 -30.35 11.06
N ALA A 23 -28.09 -30.36 10.67
CA ALA A 23 -27.17 -29.26 10.93
C ALA A 23 -27.26 -28.26 9.78
N VAL A 24 -27.45 -26.97 10.09
CA VAL A 24 -27.60 -25.91 9.09
C VAL A 24 -26.72 -24.71 9.42
N LEU A 25 -26.29 -23.99 8.39
CA LEU A 25 -25.63 -22.70 8.56
C LEU A 25 -26.67 -21.61 8.83
N PHE A 26 -26.42 -20.81 9.86
CA PHE A 26 -27.22 -19.69 10.30
C PHE A 26 -26.41 -18.40 10.15
N ASP A 27 -26.90 -17.42 9.38
CA ASP A 27 -26.24 -16.12 9.26
C ASP A 27 -26.54 -15.28 10.50
N SER A 28 -25.62 -15.30 11.47
CA SER A 28 -25.75 -14.53 12.71
C SER A 28 -25.72 -13.02 12.50
N SER A 29 -25.30 -12.53 11.32
CA SER A 29 -25.36 -11.10 10.98
C SER A 29 -26.78 -10.67 10.58
N HIS A 30 -27.63 -11.63 10.18
CA HIS A 30 -29.01 -11.40 9.75
C HIS A 30 -29.94 -12.50 10.29
N PRO A 31 -30.11 -12.60 11.63
CA PRO A 31 -30.81 -13.71 12.25
C PRO A 31 -32.26 -13.84 11.75
N THR A 32 -32.64 -15.07 11.41
CA THR A 32 -34.02 -15.47 11.05
C THR A 32 -34.63 -16.30 12.18
N GLY A 33 -35.85 -16.82 12.03
CA GLY A 33 -36.48 -17.69 13.04
C GLY A 33 -37.04 -16.96 14.26
N GLY A 34 -36.40 -15.87 14.68
CA GLY A 34 -36.65 -15.21 15.96
C GLY A 34 -35.45 -15.29 16.91
N ASP A 35 -34.38 -15.97 16.49
CA ASP A 35 -33.19 -16.31 17.29
C ASP A 35 -32.18 -15.17 17.27
N THR A 36 -32.60 -14.04 17.84
CA THR A 36 -31.76 -12.84 17.90
C THR A 36 -30.63 -12.97 18.92
N ASP A 37 -30.72 -13.89 19.87
CA ASP A 37 -29.66 -14.28 20.81
C ASP A 37 -28.51 -15.05 20.15
N LEU A 38 -28.71 -15.66 18.99
CA LEU A 38 -27.61 -16.13 18.15
C LEU A 38 -26.96 -15.04 17.28
N GLY A 39 -27.54 -13.84 17.23
CA GLY A 39 -27.05 -12.74 16.40
C GLY A 39 -25.65 -12.26 16.80
N THR A 40 -24.79 -11.87 15.86
CA THR A 40 -23.45 -11.35 16.17
C THR A 40 -23.14 -10.10 15.32
N PRO A 41 -22.49 -9.06 15.90
CA PRO A 41 -22.16 -8.92 17.31
C PRO A 41 -23.39 -8.60 18.17
N ASN A 42 -23.22 -8.48 19.49
CA ASN A 42 -24.27 -8.03 20.41
C ASN A 42 -24.74 -6.60 20.08
N GLN A 43 -25.97 -6.27 20.46
CA GLN A 43 -26.59 -4.95 20.33
C GLN A 43 -25.80 -3.82 21.01
N ASP A 44 -25.07 -4.10 22.09
CA ASP A 44 -24.21 -3.11 22.76
C ASP A 44 -23.01 -2.70 21.87
N PHE A 45 -22.72 -3.51 20.85
CA PHE A 45 -21.68 -3.34 19.84
C PHE A 45 -22.25 -3.02 18.45
N GLY A 46 -23.55 -2.69 18.36
CA GLY A 46 -24.20 -2.27 17.11
C GLY A 46 -24.69 -3.42 16.21
N GLY A 47 -24.57 -4.67 16.64
CA GLY A 47 -25.03 -5.85 15.89
C GLY A 47 -26.45 -6.32 16.24
N PRO A 48 -26.95 -7.36 15.56
CA PRO A 48 -28.30 -7.89 15.76
C PRO A 48 -28.45 -8.76 17.03
N GLY A 49 -27.34 -9.11 17.70
CA GLY A 49 -27.31 -10.02 18.83
C GLY A 49 -27.99 -9.50 20.09
N MET A 50 -29.00 -10.20 20.61
CA MET A 50 -29.75 -9.79 21.80
C MET A 50 -29.48 -10.73 22.97
N GLY A 51 -28.80 -10.25 24.01
CA GLY A 51 -28.62 -11.06 25.21
C GLY A 51 -27.73 -10.40 26.24
N ALA A 52 -27.86 -10.82 27.51
CA ALA A 52 -27.12 -10.23 28.63
C ALA A 52 -25.69 -10.79 28.78
N GLY A 53 -25.41 -11.96 28.21
CA GLY A 53 -24.11 -12.62 28.19
C GLY A 53 -23.13 -11.96 27.23
N GLY A 54 -23.62 -11.51 26.07
CA GLY A 54 -22.82 -10.86 25.02
C GLY A 54 -22.46 -9.39 25.24
N LYS A 55 -22.94 -8.76 26.32
CA LYS A 55 -22.78 -7.30 26.58
C LYS A 55 -21.35 -6.87 26.91
N ILE A 56 -21.07 -5.58 26.72
CA ILE A 56 -19.81 -4.95 27.18
C ILE A 56 -19.57 -5.22 28.68
N GLY A 57 -18.34 -5.61 29.01
CA GLY A 57 -17.86 -5.94 30.35
C GLY A 57 -18.17 -7.36 30.82
N LYS A 58 -18.71 -8.24 29.97
CA LYS A 58 -19.09 -9.62 30.32
C LYS A 58 -18.03 -10.63 29.92
N PRO A 59 -17.91 -11.76 30.65
CA PRO A 59 -16.97 -12.82 30.29
C PRO A 59 -17.18 -13.40 28.88
N GLY A 60 -18.41 -13.37 28.37
CA GLY A 60 -18.77 -13.83 27.03
C GLY A 60 -19.06 -12.69 26.06
N GLU A 61 -18.41 -11.53 26.21
CA GLU A 61 -18.56 -10.38 25.29
C GLU A 61 -18.60 -10.82 23.83
N ASN A 62 -19.73 -10.57 23.18
CA ASN A 62 -19.94 -10.89 21.77
C ASN A 62 -19.68 -9.62 20.95
N ARG A 63 -18.39 -9.26 20.88
CA ARG A 63 -17.93 -8.00 20.28
C ARG A 63 -17.94 -8.02 18.77
N TYR A 64 -17.75 -9.17 18.13
CA TYR A 64 -17.41 -9.26 16.71
C TYR A 64 -18.51 -9.95 15.89
N PRO A 65 -18.76 -9.52 14.64
CA PRO A 65 -19.58 -10.27 13.70
C PRO A 65 -18.88 -11.59 13.34
N LEU A 66 -19.51 -12.71 13.65
CA LEU A 66 -18.99 -14.05 13.40
C LEU A 66 -19.45 -14.64 12.06
N GLY A 67 -20.43 -14.02 11.40
CA GLY A 67 -20.96 -14.52 10.14
C GLY A 67 -21.81 -15.78 10.32
N ASN A 68 -21.38 -16.92 9.76
CA ASN A 68 -22.18 -18.15 9.82
C ASN A 68 -21.88 -18.97 11.07
N LEU A 69 -22.93 -19.37 11.78
CA LEU A 69 -22.89 -20.36 12.85
C LEU A 69 -23.46 -21.69 12.33
N LEU A 70 -22.97 -22.80 12.87
CA LEU A 70 -23.58 -24.12 12.68
C LEU A 70 -24.53 -24.39 13.84
N ILE A 71 -25.80 -24.64 13.53
CA ILE A 71 -26.87 -24.86 14.51
C ILE A 71 -27.58 -26.21 14.28
N VAL A 72 -28.28 -26.70 15.31
CA VAL A 72 -29.26 -27.78 15.20
C VAL A 72 -30.58 -27.16 14.75
N ALA A 73 -31.10 -27.51 13.58
CA ALA A 73 -32.26 -26.83 13.03
C ALA A 73 -33.58 -27.21 13.73
N GLU A 74 -34.40 -26.22 14.11
CA GLU A 74 -35.79 -26.42 14.53
C GLU A 74 -36.68 -26.83 13.34
N ASN A 75 -36.36 -26.37 12.13
CA ASN A 75 -37.16 -26.62 10.93
C ASN A 75 -36.30 -26.96 9.70
N SER A 76 -36.92 -27.59 8.71
CA SER A 76 -36.29 -27.94 7.43
C SER A 76 -37.05 -27.31 6.26
N LYS A 77 -37.49 -26.07 6.42
CA LYS A 77 -38.38 -25.39 5.48
C LYS A 77 -37.59 -24.91 4.26
N ASP A 78 -37.86 -25.55 3.12
CA ASP A 78 -37.33 -25.23 1.80
C ASP A 78 -38.53 -24.94 0.87
N ASP A 79 -39.00 -23.69 0.87
CA ASP A 79 -40.16 -23.25 0.11
C ASP A 79 -39.87 -23.24 -1.40
N ASN A 80 -38.61 -23.06 -1.78
CA ASN A 80 -38.19 -22.86 -3.16
C ASN A 80 -37.67 -24.15 -3.84
N GLY A 81 -37.37 -25.19 -3.06
CA GLY A 81 -36.93 -26.51 -3.50
C GLY A 81 -35.48 -26.59 -3.97
N ASP A 82 -34.62 -25.65 -3.59
CA ASP A 82 -33.19 -25.62 -3.96
C ASP A 82 -32.31 -26.49 -3.05
N GLY A 83 -32.90 -27.12 -2.04
CA GLY A 83 -32.20 -27.95 -1.07
C GLY A 83 -31.55 -27.17 0.06
N ARG A 84 -31.90 -25.89 0.26
CA ARG A 84 -31.48 -25.04 1.39
C ARG A 84 -32.68 -24.71 2.28
N ILE A 85 -32.40 -24.49 3.56
CA ILE A 85 -33.41 -24.02 4.51
C ILE A 85 -33.53 -22.50 4.34
N ASP A 86 -34.72 -22.01 4.00
CA ASP A 86 -34.98 -20.59 3.70
C ASP A 86 -35.05 -19.70 4.96
N THR A 87 -35.45 -20.28 6.09
CA THR A 87 -35.51 -19.61 7.40
C THR A 87 -34.85 -20.49 8.46
N PRO A 88 -33.49 -20.57 8.48
CA PRO A 88 -32.76 -21.25 9.55
C PRO A 88 -33.15 -20.69 10.92
N ASP A 89 -33.32 -21.59 11.87
CA ASP A 89 -33.86 -21.36 13.21
C ASP A 89 -33.34 -22.51 14.08
N ASP A 90 -32.78 -22.22 15.24
CA ASP A 90 -32.13 -23.24 16.07
C ASP A 90 -33.05 -23.87 17.10
N GLU A 91 -32.80 -25.13 17.43
CA GLU A 91 -33.63 -25.85 18.38
C GLU A 91 -33.43 -25.33 19.80
N SER A 92 -34.45 -24.67 20.35
CA SER A 92 -34.49 -24.23 21.77
C SER A 92 -34.29 -25.35 22.81
N SER A 93 -34.53 -26.63 22.46
CA SER A 93 -34.22 -27.79 23.30
C SER A 93 -32.80 -28.35 23.11
N GLY A 94 -32.00 -27.71 22.26
CA GLY A 94 -30.68 -28.14 21.82
C GLY A 94 -30.68 -29.45 21.04
N GLY A 95 -29.52 -30.09 21.03
CA GLY A 95 -29.28 -31.32 20.29
C GLY A 95 -27.81 -31.69 20.31
N MET A 96 -27.44 -32.63 19.44
CA MET A 96 -26.04 -32.99 19.24
C MET A 96 -25.62 -32.64 17.82
N LEU A 97 -24.51 -31.91 17.69
CA LEU A 97 -23.81 -31.71 16.42
C LEU A 97 -22.65 -32.68 16.34
N PHE A 98 -22.56 -33.39 15.22
CA PHE A 98 -21.55 -34.41 14.98
C PHE A 98 -20.60 -33.97 13.89
N PHE A 99 -19.30 -34.26 14.10
CA PHE A 99 -18.25 -34.03 13.13
C PHE A 99 -17.44 -35.31 13.00
N GLU A 100 -17.42 -35.92 11.81
CA GLU A 100 -16.54 -37.05 11.48
C GLU A 100 -15.47 -36.61 10.49
N PHE A 101 -14.20 -36.79 10.86
CA PHE A 101 -13.08 -36.42 10.01
C PHE A 101 -12.57 -37.64 9.23
N GLU A 102 -12.43 -37.50 7.91
CA GLU A 102 -11.86 -38.55 7.06
C GLU A 102 -10.40 -38.87 7.44
N THR A 103 -9.68 -37.88 7.97
CA THR A 103 -8.35 -38.03 8.57
C THR A 103 -8.36 -37.46 9.98
N PRO A 104 -7.78 -38.14 10.99
CA PRO A 104 -7.75 -37.63 12.36
C PRO A 104 -7.13 -36.23 12.43
N GLN A 105 -7.72 -35.34 13.24
CA GLN A 105 -7.32 -33.93 13.37
C GLN A 105 -6.77 -33.64 14.76
N ASP A 106 -5.82 -32.70 14.82
CA ASP A 106 -5.38 -32.09 16.07
C ASP A 106 -6.18 -30.80 16.29
N LEU A 107 -6.93 -30.71 17.38
CA LEU A 107 -7.91 -29.66 17.68
C LEU A 107 -7.45 -28.82 18.89
N THR A 108 -7.37 -27.52 18.72
CA THR A 108 -6.91 -26.58 19.76
C THR A 108 -8.08 -26.02 20.57
N SER A 109 -9.15 -25.56 19.92
CA SER A 109 -10.32 -24.99 20.59
C SER A 109 -11.59 -25.04 19.73
N ILE A 110 -12.73 -24.77 20.36
CA ILE A 110 -14.04 -24.59 19.70
C ILE A 110 -14.71 -23.32 20.24
N TYR A 111 -15.29 -22.53 19.34
CA TYR A 111 -16.05 -21.33 19.68
C TYR A 111 -17.55 -21.61 19.59
N VAL A 112 -18.25 -21.36 20.69
CA VAL A 112 -19.69 -21.60 20.84
C VAL A 112 -20.37 -20.29 21.24
N VAL A 113 -21.52 -20.02 20.64
CA VAL A 113 -22.35 -18.84 20.89
C VAL A 113 -23.60 -19.29 21.63
N ASP A 114 -23.99 -18.48 22.60
CA ASP A 114 -25.28 -18.54 23.29
C ASP A 114 -25.49 -19.83 24.11
N VAL A 115 -24.70 -19.98 25.19
CA VAL A 115 -24.85 -21.13 26.11
C VAL A 115 -25.32 -20.65 27.47
N GLU A 116 -26.55 -21.02 27.83
CA GLU A 116 -27.23 -20.56 29.05
C GLU A 116 -26.85 -21.34 30.32
N GLY A 117 -26.95 -20.66 31.48
CA GLY A 117 -26.38 -21.14 32.76
C GLY A 117 -27.36 -21.91 33.65
N ASN A 118 -28.62 -21.98 33.23
CA ASN A 118 -29.67 -22.73 33.93
C ASN A 118 -29.71 -24.20 33.52
N GLU A 119 -28.93 -24.53 32.49
CA GLU A 119 -28.73 -25.85 31.95
C GLU A 119 -27.37 -26.35 32.43
N ILE A 120 -27.20 -27.65 32.64
CA ILE A 120 -25.85 -28.20 32.69
C ILE A 120 -25.29 -27.87 31.31
N GLY A 121 -24.31 -26.95 31.23
CA GLY A 121 -23.81 -26.40 29.97
C GLY A 121 -23.48 -27.48 28.94
N GLY A 122 -23.32 -27.08 27.68
CA GLY A 122 -23.01 -28.02 26.61
C GLY A 122 -21.72 -28.83 26.89
N VAL A 123 -21.54 -29.98 26.23
CA VAL A 123 -20.34 -30.82 26.40
C VAL A 123 -19.81 -31.22 25.03
N VAL A 124 -18.49 -31.13 24.87
CA VAL A 124 -17.77 -31.61 23.70
C VAL A 124 -17.17 -32.98 24.02
N TYR A 125 -17.64 -34.02 23.36
CA TYR A 125 -17.04 -35.36 23.40
C TYR A 125 -16.14 -35.57 22.18
N ALA A 126 -14.92 -36.03 22.40
CA ALA A 126 -13.96 -36.31 21.35
C ALA A 126 -13.59 -37.79 21.34
N TYR A 127 -13.52 -38.41 20.17
CA TYR A 127 -13.22 -39.82 19.99
C TYR A 127 -12.08 -40.04 19.01
N ASP A 128 -11.31 -41.10 19.22
CA ASP A 128 -10.26 -41.55 18.31
C ASP A 128 -10.80 -42.45 17.18
N SER A 129 -9.90 -42.90 16.31
CA SER A 129 -10.23 -43.78 15.17
C SER A 129 -10.74 -45.18 15.56
N GLN A 130 -10.76 -45.52 16.85
CA GLN A 130 -11.27 -46.77 17.40
C GLN A 130 -12.58 -46.56 18.18
N ASP A 131 -13.22 -45.40 18.02
CA ASP A 131 -14.42 -44.97 18.76
C ASP A 131 -14.20 -44.91 20.28
N GLN A 132 -12.95 -44.76 20.74
CA GLN A 132 -12.68 -44.57 22.17
C GLN A 132 -12.76 -43.10 22.53
N LEU A 133 -13.47 -42.79 23.63
CA LEU A 133 -13.57 -41.44 24.16
C LEU A 133 -12.19 -40.96 24.62
N ILE A 134 -11.70 -39.91 23.98
CA ILE A 134 -10.46 -39.20 24.32
C ILE A 134 -10.72 -38.24 25.48
N ALA A 135 -11.76 -37.42 25.35
CA ALA A 135 -12.09 -36.37 26.31
C ALA A 135 -13.59 -36.01 26.28
N ALA A 136 -14.08 -35.51 27.40
CA ALA A 136 -15.34 -34.80 27.54
C ALA A 136 -15.02 -33.43 28.16
N VAL A 137 -15.31 -32.36 27.43
CA VAL A 137 -14.96 -30.97 27.81
C VAL A 137 -16.23 -30.16 27.96
N ASP A 138 -16.44 -29.61 29.16
CA ASP A 138 -17.61 -28.77 29.43
C ASP A 138 -17.50 -27.43 28.68
N ILE A 139 -18.61 -26.99 28.09
CA ILE A 139 -18.77 -25.67 27.49
C ILE A 139 -19.24 -24.72 28.60
N PRO A 140 -18.45 -23.69 28.95
CA PRO A 140 -18.84 -22.68 29.91
C PRO A 140 -20.14 -21.98 29.49
N SER A 141 -21.04 -21.78 30.45
CA SER A 141 -22.16 -20.89 30.22
C SER A 141 -21.71 -19.43 30.26
N THR A 142 -22.04 -18.73 29.19
CA THR A 142 -21.79 -17.30 29.00
C THR A 142 -23.09 -16.49 29.08
N GLY A 143 -24.25 -17.16 29.10
CA GLY A 143 -25.59 -16.56 29.09
C GLY A 143 -25.98 -16.07 27.70
N ASP A 144 -27.20 -15.53 27.59
CA ASP A 144 -27.83 -15.17 26.32
C ASP A 144 -26.87 -14.33 25.45
N ASN A 145 -26.68 -14.74 24.21
CA ASN A 145 -25.80 -14.14 23.21
C ASN A 145 -24.29 -14.14 23.54
N GLY A 146 -23.87 -14.79 24.63
CA GLY A 146 -22.49 -14.80 25.04
C GLY A 146 -21.63 -15.78 24.24
N ILE A 147 -20.41 -15.39 23.87
CA ILE A 147 -19.44 -16.28 23.19
C ILE A 147 -18.55 -16.98 24.21
N SER A 148 -18.31 -18.27 24.03
CA SER A 148 -17.31 -19.05 24.75
C SER A 148 -16.26 -19.64 23.81
N ASN A 149 -14.98 -19.36 24.08
CA ASN A 149 -13.85 -20.09 23.50
C ASN A 149 -13.47 -21.24 24.45
N VAL A 150 -13.71 -22.48 24.01
CA VAL A 150 -13.48 -23.69 24.81
C VAL A 150 -12.18 -24.35 24.37
N PRO A 151 -11.13 -24.34 25.21
CA PRO A 151 -9.87 -25.02 24.89
C PRO A 151 -10.07 -26.54 24.88
N LEU A 152 -9.67 -27.18 23.78
CA LEU A 152 -9.69 -28.63 23.61
C LEU A 152 -8.29 -29.21 23.80
N ASN A 153 -7.31 -28.72 23.05
CA ASN A 153 -5.91 -29.20 23.03
C ASN A 153 -5.80 -30.74 22.90
N LEU A 154 -6.54 -31.31 21.95
CA LEU A 154 -6.65 -32.74 21.71
C LEU A 154 -5.96 -33.13 20.40
N SER A 155 -5.28 -34.27 20.38
CA SER A 155 -4.64 -34.80 19.17
C SER A 155 -5.36 -36.03 18.64
N SER A 156 -5.28 -36.28 17.34
CA SER A 156 -5.79 -37.50 16.69
C SER A 156 -7.30 -37.73 16.88
N VAL A 157 -8.08 -36.65 16.88
CA VAL A 157 -9.55 -36.72 16.97
C VAL A 157 -10.13 -37.15 15.64
N SER A 158 -10.84 -38.28 15.61
CA SER A 158 -11.55 -38.77 14.43
C SER A 158 -13.03 -38.38 14.42
N ARG A 159 -13.62 -38.18 15.60
CA ARG A 159 -15.01 -37.76 15.73
C ARG A 159 -15.20 -36.80 16.91
N LEU A 160 -16.01 -35.77 16.70
CA LEU A 160 -16.43 -34.82 17.72
C LEU A 160 -17.96 -34.85 17.84
N GLU A 161 -18.49 -34.87 19.06
CA GLU A 161 -19.92 -34.72 19.35
C GLU A 161 -20.07 -33.51 20.27
N VAL A 162 -20.80 -32.49 19.84
CA VAL A 162 -21.05 -31.27 20.60
C VAL A 162 -22.50 -31.28 21.04
N ALA A 163 -22.71 -31.56 22.33
CA ALA A 163 -24.02 -31.55 22.94
C ALA A 163 -24.37 -30.13 23.40
N LEU A 164 -25.50 -29.62 22.92
CA LEU A 164 -26.11 -28.38 23.38
C LEU A 164 -27.41 -28.74 24.13
N SER A 165 -27.57 -28.16 25.31
CA SER A 165 -28.71 -28.44 26.20
C SER A 165 -29.94 -27.58 25.88
N GLY A 166 -29.75 -26.51 25.13
CA GLY A 166 -30.74 -25.53 24.70
C GLY A 166 -30.29 -24.87 23.39
N SER A 167 -30.75 -23.64 23.14
CA SER A 167 -30.32 -22.83 21.99
C SER A 167 -28.79 -22.68 21.99
N GLY A 168 -28.21 -22.57 20.79
CA GLY A 168 -26.77 -22.37 20.65
C GLY A 168 -26.22 -22.68 19.26
N GLY A 169 -25.09 -22.07 18.95
CA GLY A 169 -24.41 -22.23 17.66
C GLY A 169 -22.91 -22.43 17.79
N ILE A 170 -22.32 -23.21 16.88
CA ILE A 170 -20.87 -23.38 16.77
C ILE A 170 -20.35 -22.42 15.70
N TYR A 171 -19.48 -21.50 16.08
CA TYR A 171 -18.83 -20.58 15.14
C TYR A 171 -17.64 -21.25 14.44
N ALA A 172 -16.71 -21.81 15.22
CA ALA A 172 -15.44 -22.30 14.69
C ALA A 172 -14.91 -23.49 15.46
N LEU A 173 -14.24 -24.39 14.75
CA LEU A 173 -13.42 -25.45 15.30
C LEU A 173 -11.99 -25.26 14.80
N CYS A 174 -11.03 -25.11 15.72
CA CYS A 174 -9.67 -24.66 15.40
C CYS A 174 -8.65 -25.80 15.48
N ARG A 175 -7.68 -25.84 14.56
CA ARG A 175 -6.55 -26.79 14.52
C ARG A 175 -5.21 -26.10 14.73
N GLU A 176 -4.16 -26.88 15.00
CA GLU A 176 -2.78 -26.35 15.14
C GLU A 176 -2.18 -25.92 13.79
N SER A 177 -2.64 -26.51 12.67
CA SER A 177 -2.22 -26.15 11.31
C SER A 177 -3.15 -25.18 10.59
N ASP A 178 -4.29 -24.83 11.21
CA ASP A 178 -5.09 -23.73 10.70
C ASP A 178 -4.27 -22.46 10.92
N ASP A 179 -4.27 -21.53 9.95
CA ASP A 179 -4.01 -20.15 10.33
C ASP A 179 -4.89 -19.90 11.56
N PRO A 180 -4.32 -19.40 12.67
CA PRO A 180 -5.12 -19.22 13.87
C PRO A 180 -6.39 -18.46 13.45
N PRO A 181 -7.59 -18.88 13.90
CA PRO A 181 -8.85 -18.22 13.51
C PRO A 181 -8.58 -16.74 13.62
N ILE A 182 -8.65 -16.03 12.48
CA ILE A 182 -8.00 -14.72 12.25
C ILE A 182 -7.86 -14.03 13.58
N VAL A 183 -6.67 -14.11 14.17
CA VAL A 183 -6.44 -13.45 15.45
C VAL A 183 -6.72 -11.99 15.12
N PRO A 184 -7.69 -11.30 15.77
CA PRO A 184 -7.82 -9.87 15.61
C PRO A 184 -6.40 -9.34 15.73
N SER A 185 -5.96 -8.60 14.70
CA SER A 185 -4.54 -8.32 14.52
C SER A 185 -3.97 -7.92 15.87
N GLY A 186 -2.82 -8.47 16.28
CA GLY A 186 -2.20 -8.13 17.57
C GLY A 186 -1.81 -6.64 17.68
N GLU A 187 -2.22 -5.81 16.72
CA GLU A 187 -2.14 -4.36 16.71
C GLU A 187 -3.27 -3.79 17.59
N GLU A 188 -2.90 -3.14 18.70
CA GLU A 188 -3.85 -2.29 19.42
C GLU A 188 -4.26 -1.11 18.52
N GLY A 189 -5.57 -0.89 18.37
CA GLY A 189 -6.13 0.23 17.60
C GLY A 189 -6.50 -0.13 16.15
N ARG A 190 -6.47 0.87 15.27
CA ARG A 190 -6.78 0.73 13.83
C ARG A 190 -5.71 -0.12 13.13
N VAL A 191 -6.14 -0.94 12.18
CA VAL A 191 -5.28 -1.76 11.32
C VAL A 191 -4.31 -0.86 10.54
N LYS A 192 -3.01 -1.12 10.64
CA LYS A 192 -1.97 -0.42 9.88
C LYS A 192 -1.44 -1.26 8.71
N TYR A 193 -1.58 -2.58 8.79
CA TYR A 193 -1.11 -3.47 7.72
C TYR A 193 -1.86 -3.23 6.40
N GLY A 194 -1.10 -2.89 5.36
CA GLY A 194 -1.60 -2.58 4.02
C GLY A 194 -2.02 -1.12 3.79
N LEU A 195 -1.97 -0.27 4.82
CA LEU A 195 -2.34 1.15 4.72
C LEU A 195 -1.47 1.90 3.69
N GLN A 196 -2.09 2.77 2.89
CA GLN A 196 -1.42 3.57 1.85
C GLN A 196 -1.62 5.08 2.07
N ALA A 197 -2.82 5.49 2.47
CA ALA A 197 -3.15 6.87 2.78
C ALA A 197 -4.13 6.93 3.95
N LEU A 198 -4.01 7.97 4.78
CA LEU A 198 -4.86 8.17 5.96
C LEU A 198 -5.07 9.66 6.19
N TYR A 199 -6.33 10.08 6.25
CA TYR A 199 -6.74 11.46 6.53
C TYR A 199 -7.65 11.45 7.76
N THR A 200 -7.27 12.20 8.79
CA THR A 200 -7.96 12.18 10.10
C THR A 200 -8.78 13.44 10.35
N PHE A 201 -8.63 14.47 9.51
CA PHE A 201 -9.35 15.74 9.60
C PHE A 201 -9.21 16.43 10.98
N ASN A 202 -8.08 16.19 11.67
CA ASN A 202 -7.76 16.69 13.01
C ASN A 202 -6.99 18.03 13.01
N GLU A 203 -6.74 18.61 11.84
CA GLU A 203 -5.94 19.84 11.69
C GLU A 203 -6.59 21.04 12.40
N GLY A 204 -7.92 21.09 12.41
CA GLY A 204 -8.70 22.14 13.07
C GLY A 204 -8.64 23.51 12.39
N GLY A 205 -7.95 23.64 11.25
CA GLY A 205 -7.78 24.90 10.52
C GLY A 205 -6.95 24.79 9.25
N GLY A 206 -7.00 25.83 8.41
CA GLY A 206 -6.21 25.91 7.18
C GLY A 206 -6.93 25.40 5.93
N SER A 207 -6.17 25.27 4.83
CA SER A 207 -6.66 24.87 3.51
C SER A 207 -6.08 23.54 3.04
N VAL A 208 -5.46 22.77 3.92
CA VAL A 208 -4.81 21.49 3.61
C VAL A 208 -5.27 20.44 4.61
N VAL A 209 -5.64 19.26 4.10
CA VAL A 209 -5.81 18.03 4.90
C VAL A 209 -4.59 17.16 4.65
N TYR A 210 -3.90 16.76 5.71
CA TYR A 210 -2.65 16.03 5.61
C TYR A 210 -2.91 14.53 5.51
N ASP A 211 -2.14 13.90 4.62
CA ASP A 211 -2.01 12.45 4.63
C ASP A 211 -1.01 12.05 5.72
N VAL A 212 -1.53 11.41 6.76
CA VAL A 212 -0.80 11.03 7.97
C VAL A 212 -0.45 9.54 7.99
N SER A 213 -0.57 8.83 6.87
CA SER A 213 -0.30 7.38 6.82
C SER A 213 1.14 6.98 7.14
N GLY A 214 2.10 7.91 6.98
CA GLY A 214 3.52 7.61 7.07
C GLY A 214 4.04 6.72 5.93
N VAL A 215 3.29 6.61 4.82
CA VAL A 215 3.64 5.75 3.68
C VAL A 215 4.03 6.59 2.47
N GLY A 216 5.30 6.51 2.07
CA GLY A 216 5.83 7.22 0.90
C GLY A 216 5.64 8.74 0.98
N GLN A 217 5.57 9.42 -0.16
CA GLN A 217 5.26 10.84 -0.20
C GLN A 217 3.81 11.08 0.28
N PRO A 218 3.56 12.03 1.20
CA PRO A 218 2.20 12.37 1.62
C PRO A 218 1.34 12.82 0.45
N LEU A 219 0.16 12.22 0.30
CA LEU A 219 -0.82 12.61 -0.70
C LEU A 219 -1.76 13.67 -0.11
N ASN A 220 -1.23 14.81 0.33
CA ASN A 220 -2.02 15.87 0.96
C ASN A 220 -3.13 16.38 0.04
N LEU A 221 -4.25 16.77 0.63
CA LEU A 221 -5.41 17.32 -0.08
C LEU A 221 -5.51 18.82 0.14
N THR A 222 -5.51 19.58 -0.94
CA THR A 222 -5.79 21.02 -0.92
C THR A 222 -7.29 21.25 -1.02
N ILE A 223 -7.84 22.01 -0.08
CA ILE A 223 -9.24 22.49 -0.09
C ILE A 223 -9.34 23.63 -1.10
N GLU A 224 -10.16 23.47 -2.14
CA GLU A 224 -10.29 24.48 -3.21
C GLU A 224 -10.84 25.82 -2.69
N ASP A 225 -11.87 25.77 -1.86
CA ASP A 225 -12.50 26.96 -1.26
C ASP A 225 -12.72 26.74 0.24
N ALA A 226 -11.80 27.26 1.04
CA ALA A 226 -11.86 27.18 2.49
C ALA A 226 -13.06 27.93 3.10
N GLY A 227 -13.71 28.84 2.36
CA GLY A 227 -14.93 29.53 2.80
C GLY A 227 -16.17 28.65 2.76
N LYS A 228 -16.10 27.49 2.09
CA LYS A 228 -17.20 26.53 1.94
C LYS A 228 -17.09 25.32 2.86
N VAL A 229 -16.09 25.30 3.74
CA VAL A 229 -15.90 24.22 4.71
C VAL A 229 -15.90 24.76 6.13
N SER A 230 -16.07 23.89 7.11
CA SER A 230 -15.88 24.22 8.53
C SER A 230 -15.12 23.12 9.23
N TRP A 231 -13.99 23.47 9.81
CA TRP A 231 -13.24 22.58 10.69
C TRP A 231 -14.05 22.34 11.96
N LEU A 232 -14.20 21.08 12.31
CA LEU A 232 -14.87 20.58 13.51
C LEU A 232 -13.81 20.10 14.51
N ASN A 233 -14.26 19.72 15.71
CA ASN A 233 -13.39 18.97 16.62
C ASN A 233 -13.30 17.52 16.12
N GLY A 234 -12.20 17.21 15.42
CA GLY A 234 -11.96 15.90 14.80
C GLY A 234 -12.80 15.65 13.55
N GLY A 235 -12.90 16.64 12.66
CA GLY A 235 -13.60 16.50 11.39
C GLY A 235 -13.61 17.75 10.52
N LEU A 236 -14.15 17.63 9.31
CA LEU A 236 -14.31 18.71 8.34
C LEU A 236 -15.71 18.62 7.69
N ALA A 237 -16.54 19.65 7.90
CA ALA A 237 -17.84 19.77 7.25
C ALA A 237 -17.72 20.46 5.88
N ILE A 238 -18.34 19.89 4.85
CA ILE A 238 -18.54 20.52 3.53
C ILE A 238 -19.89 21.25 3.55
N ASN A 239 -19.88 22.58 3.64
CA ASN A 239 -21.09 23.39 3.79
C ASN A 239 -21.72 23.82 2.45
N ASP A 240 -20.92 23.87 1.39
CA ASP A 240 -21.34 24.22 0.03
C ASP A 240 -20.40 23.55 -0.99
N ALA A 241 -20.82 23.47 -2.26
CA ALA A 241 -20.13 22.75 -3.31
C ALA A 241 -18.66 23.22 -3.46
N THR A 242 -17.74 22.33 -3.11
CA THR A 242 -16.29 22.49 -3.19
C THR A 242 -15.66 21.11 -3.30
N LYS A 243 -14.35 21.05 -3.56
CA LYS A 243 -13.60 19.80 -3.60
C LYS A 243 -12.30 19.90 -2.82
N LEU A 244 -11.86 18.75 -2.33
CA LEU A 244 -10.54 18.55 -1.78
C LEU A 244 -9.75 17.72 -2.79
N LEU A 245 -8.59 18.21 -3.23
CA LEU A 245 -7.85 17.62 -4.33
C LEU A 245 -6.42 17.31 -3.92
N SER A 246 -5.91 16.12 -4.27
CA SER A 246 -4.52 15.78 -4.01
C SER A 246 -3.53 16.66 -4.80
N ASP A 247 -2.42 17.02 -4.17
CA ASP A 247 -1.40 17.91 -4.77
C ASP A 247 -0.83 17.34 -6.08
N GLY A 248 -0.72 16.01 -6.18
CA GLY A 248 -0.32 15.26 -7.38
C GLY A 248 -1.19 14.02 -7.64
N PRO A 249 -0.87 13.24 -8.68
CA PRO A 249 -1.52 11.96 -8.92
C PRO A 249 -1.37 11.00 -7.73
N ALA A 250 -2.37 10.16 -7.49
CA ALA A 250 -2.42 9.23 -6.37
C ALA A 250 -1.57 7.97 -6.62
N THR A 251 -0.35 8.12 -7.14
CA THR A 251 0.49 7.01 -7.65
C THR A 251 0.75 5.93 -6.62
N LYS A 252 0.93 6.27 -5.35
CA LYS A 252 1.14 5.26 -4.29
C LYS A 252 -0.06 4.34 -4.10
N ILE A 253 -1.28 4.88 -4.09
CA ILE A 253 -2.51 4.08 -3.98
C ILE A 253 -2.70 3.27 -5.26
N ILE A 254 -2.48 3.89 -6.42
CA ILE A 254 -2.66 3.27 -7.74
C ILE A 254 -1.71 2.08 -7.92
N ASN A 255 -0.41 2.28 -7.65
CA ASN A 255 0.61 1.26 -7.82
C ASN A 255 0.38 0.10 -6.84
N ALA A 256 0.02 0.38 -5.59
CA ALA A 256 -0.21 -0.66 -4.59
C ALA A 256 -1.45 -1.50 -4.94
N ALA A 257 -2.54 -0.88 -5.37
CA ALA A 257 -3.75 -1.59 -5.81
C ALA A 257 -3.51 -2.43 -7.07
N ASN A 258 -2.76 -1.91 -8.03
CA ASN A 258 -2.34 -2.64 -9.24
C ASN A 258 -1.51 -3.87 -8.89
N TRP A 259 -0.50 -3.68 -8.04
CA TRP A 259 0.44 -4.72 -7.64
C TRP A 259 -0.24 -5.90 -6.93
N ASN A 260 -1.11 -5.61 -5.97
CA ASN A 260 -1.81 -6.64 -5.19
C ASN A 260 -3.10 -7.11 -5.84
N ASN A 261 -3.53 -6.47 -6.93
CA ASN A 261 -4.85 -6.64 -7.50
C ASN A 261 -5.96 -6.53 -6.43
N ALA A 262 -5.82 -5.65 -5.44
CA ALA A 262 -6.74 -5.57 -4.31
C ALA A 262 -6.76 -4.16 -3.73
N LEU A 263 -7.84 -3.81 -3.02
CA LEU A 263 -8.03 -2.48 -2.45
C LEU A 263 -9.03 -2.52 -1.29
N THR A 264 -8.83 -1.66 -0.31
CA THR A 264 -9.91 -1.17 0.56
C THR A 264 -9.95 0.35 0.57
N ILE A 265 -11.15 0.92 0.49
CA ILE A 265 -11.43 2.31 0.86
C ILE A 265 -12.33 2.31 2.09
N GLU A 266 -11.97 3.08 3.09
CA GLU A 266 -12.65 3.14 4.38
C GLU A 266 -12.85 4.60 4.79
N ALA A 267 -14.01 4.95 5.34
CA ALA A 267 -14.26 6.29 5.85
C ALA A 267 -15.13 6.29 7.12
N TRP A 268 -14.84 7.24 8.01
CA TRP A 268 -15.79 7.72 9.02
C TRP A 268 -16.38 9.04 8.55
N VAL A 269 -17.69 9.07 8.37
CA VAL A 269 -18.41 10.21 7.79
C VAL A 269 -19.72 10.44 8.51
N LYS A 270 -20.20 11.68 8.49
CA LYS A 270 -21.61 11.97 8.74
C LYS A 270 -22.25 12.46 7.44
N PRO A 271 -23.00 11.61 6.73
CA PRO A 271 -23.57 11.98 5.45
C PRO A 271 -24.71 13.00 5.61
N PRO A 272 -25.00 13.81 4.58
CA PRO A 272 -26.23 14.60 4.55
C PRO A 272 -27.46 13.70 4.58
N ALA A 273 -28.56 14.22 5.15
CA ALA A 273 -29.83 13.50 5.23
C ALA A 273 -30.47 13.17 3.87
N SER A 274 -30.07 13.86 2.81
CA SER A 274 -30.50 13.60 1.44
C SER A 274 -29.51 14.23 0.46
N THR A 275 -29.38 13.62 -0.72
CA THR A 275 -28.65 14.16 -1.87
C THR A 275 -29.57 14.69 -2.97
N ASN A 276 -30.88 14.77 -2.71
CA ASN A 276 -31.93 15.17 -3.67
C ASN A 276 -31.91 14.32 -4.96
N ASP A 277 -31.82 13.00 -4.79
CA ASP A 277 -31.72 11.97 -5.83
C ASP A 277 -30.47 12.10 -6.73
N SER A 278 -29.56 13.01 -6.41
CA SER A 278 -28.29 13.16 -7.12
C SER A 278 -27.27 12.16 -6.58
N LEU A 279 -26.47 11.58 -7.48
CA LEU A 279 -25.24 10.93 -7.09
C LEU A 279 -24.30 11.99 -6.49
N ALA A 280 -23.66 11.70 -5.37
CA ALA A 280 -22.75 12.61 -4.68
C ALA A 280 -21.40 11.92 -4.43
N VAL A 281 -20.30 12.55 -4.81
CA VAL A 281 -18.95 11.98 -4.73
C VAL A 281 -18.37 12.17 -3.33
N MET A 282 -18.19 11.07 -2.60
CA MET A 282 -17.49 11.08 -1.31
C MET A 282 -15.98 11.04 -1.54
N ALA A 283 -15.51 10.06 -2.30
CA ALA A 283 -14.09 9.90 -2.62
C ALA A 283 -13.92 9.26 -3.99
N SER A 284 -12.99 9.75 -4.79
CA SER A 284 -12.74 9.21 -6.14
C SER A 284 -11.29 9.42 -6.57
N LEU A 285 -10.72 8.41 -7.24
CA LEU A 285 -9.51 8.57 -8.05
C LEU A 285 -9.99 8.73 -9.50
N SER A 286 -10.11 9.96 -9.97
CA SER A 286 -10.74 10.23 -11.27
C SER A 286 -10.13 11.42 -12.02
N LYS A 287 -10.39 11.42 -13.32
CA LYS A 287 -10.24 12.59 -14.18
C LYS A 287 -11.55 13.34 -14.34
N ASP A 288 -12.65 12.61 -14.51
CA ASP A 288 -14.00 13.13 -14.70
C ASP A 288 -15.05 12.07 -14.38
N ALA A 289 -16.32 12.43 -14.54
CA ALA A 289 -17.47 11.58 -14.25
C ALA A 289 -17.48 10.22 -14.97
N SER A 290 -16.85 10.13 -16.14
CA SER A 290 -16.81 8.95 -17.01
C SER A 290 -15.50 8.16 -16.94
N HIS A 291 -14.46 8.71 -16.30
CA HIS A 291 -13.13 8.09 -16.21
C HIS A 291 -12.64 8.07 -14.76
N ARG A 292 -12.72 6.89 -14.13
CA ARG A 292 -12.45 6.68 -12.71
C ARG A 292 -11.68 5.38 -12.52
N ASN A 293 -10.70 5.38 -11.63
CA ASN A 293 -10.03 4.16 -11.16
C ASN A 293 -10.87 3.50 -10.04
N VAL A 294 -11.32 4.29 -9.07
CA VAL A 294 -12.22 3.87 -7.98
C VAL A 294 -13.05 5.06 -7.52
N ALA A 295 -14.27 4.82 -7.06
CA ALA A 295 -15.10 5.83 -6.43
C ALA A 295 -16.06 5.25 -5.38
N LEU A 296 -16.28 6.02 -4.32
CA LEU A 296 -17.32 5.84 -3.32
C LEU A 296 -18.28 7.03 -3.40
N PHE A 297 -19.57 6.73 -3.51
CA PHE A 297 -20.65 7.71 -3.65
C PHE A 297 -21.72 7.50 -2.59
N GLN A 298 -22.52 8.55 -2.40
CA GLN A 298 -23.83 8.47 -1.79
C GLN A 298 -24.91 8.81 -2.84
N GLN A 299 -26.04 8.12 -2.80
CA GLN A 299 -27.28 8.57 -3.44
C GLN A 299 -28.44 8.34 -2.48
N GLU A 300 -29.07 9.41 -2.02
CA GLU A 300 -30.04 9.37 -0.93
C GLU A 300 -29.51 8.59 0.28
N SER A 301 -30.15 7.47 0.62
CA SER A 301 -29.75 6.61 1.75
C SER A 301 -28.89 5.40 1.33
N LEU A 302 -28.33 5.42 0.12
CA LEU A 302 -27.49 4.37 -0.45
C LEU A 302 -26.02 4.78 -0.42
N TYR A 303 -25.15 3.83 -0.11
CA TYR A 303 -23.74 3.87 -0.48
C TYR A 303 -23.52 3.08 -1.77
N ILE A 304 -22.71 3.63 -2.67
CA ILE A 304 -22.44 3.05 -3.99
C ILE A 304 -20.92 3.06 -4.21
N ALA A 305 -20.36 1.90 -4.56
CA ALA A 305 -18.94 1.77 -4.89
C ALA A 305 -18.75 1.32 -6.34
N GLY A 306 -17.82 1.97 -7.03
CA GLY A 306 -17.38 1.60 -8.37
C GLY A 306 -15.87 1.41 -8.42
N LEU A 307 -15.44 0.36 -9.12
CA LEU A 307 -14.03 0.01 -9.25
C LEU A 307 -13.74 -0.36 -10.69
N ARG A 308 -12.76 0.29 -11.30
CA ARG A 308 -12.27 -0.03 -12.64
C ARG A 308 -11.32 -1.22 -12.58
N THR A 309 -11.53 -2.16 -13.49
CA THR A 309 -10.71 -3.35 -13.74
C THR A 309 -10.73 -3.63 -15.25
N SER A 310 -10.00 -4.64 -15.70
CA SER A 310 -10.11 -5.14 -17.07
C SER A 310 -11.47 -5.77 -17.42
N ALA A 311 -12.37 -5.97 -16.44
CA ALA A 311 -13.71 -6.55 -16.65
C ALA A 311 -14.86 -5.54 -16.49
N THR A 312 -14.58 -4.28 -16.14
CA THR A 312 -15.58 -3.23 -15.90
C THR A 312 -15.43 -2.07 -16.89
N SER A 313 -16.38 -1.12 -16.90
CA SER A 313 -16.23 0.10 -17.70
C SER A 313 -15.08 1.00 -17.19
N GLU A 314 -14.72 2.00 -18.00
CA GLU A 314 -13.80 3.11 -17.65
C GLU A 314 -14.24 3.91 -16.41
N SER A 315 -15.53 3.85 -16.05
CA SER A 315 -16.10 4.50 -14.87
C SER A 315 -16.29 3.55 -13.69
N GLY A 316 -15.88 2.28 -13.82
CA GLY A 316 -16.02 1.26 -12.79
C GLY A 316 -17.39 0.59 -12.70
N MET A 317 -18.19 0.57 -13.77
CA MET A 317 -19.48 -0.15 -13.82
C MET A 317 -19.29 -1.64 -14.14
N PRO A 318 -20.10 -2.54 -13.55
CA PRO A 318 -21.24 -2.27 -12.65
C PRO A 318 -20.81 -1.87 -11.23
N PHE A 319 -21.64 -1.05 -10.59
CA PHE A 319 -21.44 -0.64 -9.18
C PHE A 319 -21.97 -1.67 -8.20
N LEU A 320 -21.34 -1.75 -7.03
CA LEU A 320 -21.86 -2.40 -5.84
C LEU A 320 -22.67 -1.38 -5.03
N VAL A 321 -23.88 -1.73 -4.61
CA VAL A 321 -24.84 -0.81 -3.99
C VAL A 321 -25.35 -1.40 -2.69
N SER A 322 -25.38 -0.59 -1.62
CA SER A 322 -25.94 -0.99 -0.33
C SER A 322 -27.48 -1.08 -0.36
N PRO A 323 -28.11 -1.67 0.67
CA PRO A 323 -29.55 -1.53 0.88
C PRO A 323 -29.98 -0.08 1.13
N ILE A 324 -31.26 0.22 0.88
CA ILE A 324 -31.90 1.50 1.22
C ILE A 324 -31.84 1.68 2.74
N GLY A 325 -31.48 2.89 3.21
CA GLY A 325 -31.35 3.19 4.63
C GLY A 325 -29.96 2.95 5.21
N ALA A 326 -28.97 2.56 4.40
CA ALA A 326 -27.61 2.37 4.86
C ALA A 326 -26.91 3.69 5.23
N ALA A 327 -27.11 4.75 4.44
CA ALA A 327 -26.56 6.08 4.74
C ALA A 327 -27.55 6.86 5.63
N GLN A 328 -27.21 6.99 6.92
CA GLN A 328 -27.98 7.71 7.93
C GLN A 328 -27.28 9.02 8.33
N PRO A 329 -28.02 10.12 8.65
CA PRO A 329 -27.45 11.43 8.96
C PRO A 329 -26.83 11.52 10.37
N GLU A 330 -26.06 10.50 10.74
CA GLU A 330 -25.28 10.35 11.97
C GLU A 330 -23.85 9.93 11.63
N LEU A 331 -22.98 9.84 12.63
CA LEU A 331 -21.62 9.39 12.39
C LEU A 331 -21.63 7.89 12.04
N VAL A 332 -21.18 7.56 10.83
CA VAL A 332 -21.24 6.22 10.23
C VAL A 332 -19.84 5.83 9.76
N HIS A 333 -19.49 4.57 10.00
CA HIS A 333 -18.35 3.92 9.37
C HIS A 333 -18.80 3.24 8.08
N VAL A 334 -18.11 3.49 6.97
CA VAL A 334 -18.39 2.86 5.69
C VAL A 334 -17.09 2.35 5.07
N ALA A 335 -17.12 1.15 4.53
CA ALA A 335 -15.97 0.58 3.84
C ALA A 335 -16.38 -0.17 2.58
N TYR A 336 -15.53 -0.12 1.57
CA TYR A 336 -15.59 -0.97 0.39
C TYR A 336 -14.28 -1.73 0.24
N THR A 337 -14.36 -3.05 0.12
CA THR A 337 -13.21 -3.93 -0.09
C THR A 337 -13.33 -4.66 -1.41
N ARG A 338 -12.21 -4.90 -2.09
CA ARG A 338 -12.13 -5.83 -3.22
C ARG A 338 -10.85 -6.66 -3.15
N ASP A 339 -10.97 -7.99 -3.11
CA ASP A 339 -9.83 -8.90 -3.01
C ASP A 339 -9.24 -9.28 -4.37
N ALA A 340 -8.10 -9.98 -4.37
CA ALA A 340 -7.40 -10.40 -5.58
C ALA A 340 -8.20 -11.40 -6.45
N ALA A 341 -9.17 -12.11 -5.87
CA ALA A 341 -10.07 -13.03 -6.58
C ALA A 341 -11.26 -12.29 -7.21
N GLY A 342 -11.49 -11.03 -6.87
CA GLY A 342 -12.58 -10.20 -7.37
C GLY A 342 -13.80 -10.15 -6.47
N VAL A 343 -13.76 -10.71 -5.26
CA VAL A 343 -14.86 -10.58 -4.30
C VAL A 343 -14.87 -9.14 -3.80
N ALA A 344 -16.01 -8.47 -3.98
CA ALA A 344 -16.23 -7.09 -3.58
C ALA A 344 -17.32 -7.00 -2.51
N LYS A 345 -17.11 -6.18 -1.48
CA LYS A 345 -18.02 -6.05 -0.34
C LYS A 345 -18.17 -4.59 0.09
N LEU A 346 -19.36 -4.22 0.57
CA LEU A 346 -19.66 -2.97 1.26
C LEU A 346 -20.01 -3.26 2.71
N TYR A 347 -19.51 -2.43 3.60
CA TYR A 347 -19.75 -2.52 5.03
C TYR A 347 -20.26 -1.19 5.57
N VAL A 348 -21.15 -1.26 6.56
CA VAL A 348 -21.62 -0.11 7.33
C VAL A 348 -21.53 -0.46 8.82
N ASN A 349 -20.89 0.40 9.60
CA ASN A 349 -20.69 0.21 11.05
C ASN A 349 -20.08 -1.16 11.39
N GLY A 350 -19.05 -1.54 10.63
CA GLY A 350 -18.38 -2.82 10.82
C GLY A 350 -19.12 -4.05 10.28
N VAL A 351 -20.34 -3.93 9.72
CA VAL A 351 -21.14 -5.08 9.27
C VAL A 351 -21.24 -5.12 7.75
N GLU A 352 -21.10 -6.30 7.12
CA GLU A 352 -21.31 -6.48 5.68
C GLU A 352 -22.78 -6.21 5.31
N VAL A 353 -23.01 -5.26 4.40
CA VAL A 353 -24.37 -4.90 3.94
C VAL A 353 -24.64 -5.23 2.48
N ALA A 354 -23.57 -5.45 1.68
CA ALA A 354 -23.69 -5.93 0.31
C ALA A 354 -22.42 -6.63 -0.14
N SER A 355 -22.54 -7.67 -0.96
CA SER A 355 -21.42 -8.33 -1.60
C SER A 355 -21.70 -8.72 -3.04
N GLY A 356 -20.64 -8.89 -3.82
CA GLY A 356 -20.70 -9.18 -5.24
C GLY A 356 -19.33 -9.55 -5.81
N VAL A 357 -19.27 -9.67 -7.14
CA VAL A 357 -18.02 -9.98 -7.86
C VAL A 357 -17.68 -8.82 -8.80
N THR A 358 -16.54 -8.19 -8.52
CA THR A 358 -15.85 -7.26 -9.42
C THR A 358 -14.56 -7.94 -9.91
N GLY A 359 -14.73 -8.81 -10.91
CA GLY A 359 -13.64 -9.62 -11.50
C GLY A 359 -12.63 -8.78 -12.30
N GLY A 360 -11.69 -9.45 -12.97
CA GLY A 360 -10.65 -8.79 -13.76
C GLY A 360 -9.41 -8.38 -12.95
N LEU A 361 -8.48 -7.69 -13.62
CA LEU A 361 -7.25 -7.18 -13.03
C LEU A 361 -7.32 -5.65 -12.87
N ILE A 362 -6.67 -5.14 -11.82
CA ILE A 362 -6.43 -3.71 -11.60
C ILE A 362 -5.15 -3.28 -12.36
N ASP A 363 -5.03 -3.68 -13.63
CA ASP A 363 -3.84 -3.40 -14.47
C ASP A 363 -4.04 -2.22 -15.43
N ASN A 364 -5.27 -1.71 -15.53
CA ASN A 364 -5.70 -0.69 -16.48
C ASN A 364 -5.97 0.67 -15.84
N TRP A 365 -5.46 0.91 -14.63
CA TRP A 365 -5.61 2.17 -13.93
C TRP A 365 -4.70 3.25 -14.52
N ASP A 366 -5.27 4.43 -14.75
CA ASP A 366 -4.51 5.58 -15.21
C ASP A 366 -3.74 6.19 -14.03
N THR A 367 -2.41 6.22 -14.15
CA THR A 367 -1.50 6.69 -13.09
C THR A 367 -1.50 8.21 -12.91
N THR A 368 -2.16 8.96 -13.79
CA THR A 368 -2.26 10.42 -13.72
C THR A 368 -3.41 10.93 -12.84
N TYR A 369 -4.30 10.03 -12.39
CA TYR A 369 -5.51 10.43 -11.66
C TYR A 369 -5.20 10.88 -10.24
N LYS A 370 -5.86 11.97 -9.84
CA LYS A 370 -5.76 12.55 -8.50
C LYS A 370 -6.85 11.98 -7.58
N LEU A 371 -6.60 12.00 -6.28
CA LEU A 371 -7.64 11.75 -5.28
C LEU A 371 -8.47 13.03 -5.10
N ILE A 372 -9.79 12.89 -5.14
CA ILE A 372 -10.77 13.97 -5.04
C ILE A 372 -11.82 13.59 -4.01
N LEU A 373 -12.15 14.50 -3.08
CA LEU A 373 -13.25 14.36 -2.14
C LEU A 373 -14.28 15.48 -2.31
N GLY A 374 -15.53 15.20 -1.93
CA GLY A 374 -16.59 16.20 -1.77
C GLY A 374 -17.27 16.67 -3.05
N SER A 375 -16.72 16.38 -4.24
CA SER A 375 -17.33 16.63 -5.55
C SER A 375 -16.53 15.93 -6.64
N GLU A 376 -17.08 15.84 -7.86
CA GLU A 376 -16.32 15.43 -9.02
C GLU A 376 -15.29 16.48 -9.47
N MET A 377 -14.27 16.06 -10.25
CA MET A 377 -13.23 16.96 -10.76
C MET A 377 -13.77 18.25 -11.40
N THR A 378 -14.86 18.11 -12.17
CA THR A 378 -15.51 19.18 -12.93
C THR A 378 -16.56 19.97 -12.11
N GLY A 379 -16.77 19.61 -10.84
CA GLY A 379 -17.63 20.32 -9.88
C GLY A 379 -19.07 19.78 -9.79
N GLU A 380 -19.43 18.75 -10.56
CA GLU A 380 -20.70 18.06 -10.44
C GLU A 380 -20.73 17.18 -9.17
N TRP A 381 -21.94 16.74 -8.82
CA TRP A 381 -22.17 15.73 -7.77
C TRP A 381 -21.53 16.08 -6.41
N PRO A 382 -21.77 17.29 -5.88
CA PRO A 382 -21.21 17.69 -4.60
C PRO A 382 -21.80 16.83 -3.47
N TRP A 383 -20.94 16.43 -2.55
CA TRP A 383 -21.29 15.74 -1.33
C TRP A 383 -21.13 16.70 -0.13
N LEU A 384 -22.25 17.03 0.51
CA LEU A 384 -22.34 18.03 1.58
C LEU A 384 -22.43 17.38 2.96
N GLY A 385 -21.49 16.49 3.27
CA GLY A 385 -21.39 15.81 4.57
C GLY A 385 -20.19 16.26 5.39
N GLU A 386 -19.93 15.53 6.47
CA GLU A 386 -18.78 15.73 7.35
C GLU A 386 -17.82 14.54 7.20
N TYR A 387 -16.53 14.82 6.97
CA TYR A 387 -15.47 13.81 7.04
C TYR A 387 -14.86 13.80 8.43
N HIS A 388 -14.63 12.60 8.97
CA HIS A 388 -13.92 12.39 10.22
C HIS A 388 -12.72 11.44 10.04
N LEU A 389 -12.77 10.55 9.05
CA LEU A 389 -11.62 9.75 8.64
C LEU A 389 -11.78 9.28 7.19
N LEU A 390 -10.66 9.13 6.48
CA LEU A 390 -10.59 8.44 5.20
C LEU A 390 -9.28 7.67 5.11
N ALA A 391 -9.33 6.40 4.74
CA ALA A 391 -8.16 5.53 4.60
C ALA A 391 -8.23 4.68 3.32
N PHE A 392 -7.06 4.37 2.79
CA PHE A 392 -6.88 3.45 1.66
C PHE A 392 -5.90 2.35 2.03
N TYR A 393 -6.22 1.10 1.68
CA TYR A 393 -5.35 -0.06 1.87
C TYR A 393 -5.12 -0.77 0.55
N ASP A 394 -3.95 -1.39 0.39
CA ASP A 394 -3.53 -2.14 -0.79
C ASP A 394 -4.04 -3.58 -0.85
N ARG A 395 -5.00 -3.93 0.00
CA ARG A 395 -5.60 -5.25 0.14
C ARG A 395 -7.07 -5.12 0.54
N ALA A 396 -7.83 -6.19 0.36
CA ALA A 396 -9.13 -6.31 1.02
C ALA A 396 -8.91 -6.54 2.52
N LEU A 397 -9.44 -5.64 3.35
CA LEU A 397 -9.55 -5.90 4.78
C LEU A 397 -10.58 -7.02 5.00
N THR A 398 -10.29 -7.88 5.95
CA THR A 398 -11.21 -8.94 6.40
C THR A 398 -12.35 -8.35 7.21
N GLN A 399 -13.43 -9.13 7.41
CA GLN A 399 -14.55 -8.72 8.25
C GLN A 399 -14.11 -8.31 9.67
N ASP A 400 -13.17 -9.04 10.26
CA ASP A 400 -12.64 -8.73 11.60
C ASP A 400 -11.83 -7.43 11.60
N GLU A 401 -11.03 -7.18 10.57
CA GLU A 401 -10.25 -5.94 10.42
C GLU A 401 -11.13 -4.72 10.16
N ILE A 402 -12.20 -4.90 9.37
CA ILE A 402 -13.23 -3.88 9.17
C ILE A 402 -13.90 -3.54 10.50
N TYR A 403 -14.24 -4.55 11.29
CA TYR A 403 -14.83 -4.34 12.61
C TYR A 403 -13.83 -3.74 13.60
N GLN A 404 -12.56 -4.16 13.59
CA GLN A 404 -11.48 -3.56 14.39
C GLN A 404 -11.37 -2.06 14.11
N ASN A 405 -11.41 -1.66 12.84
CA ASN A 405 -11.37 -0.26 12.43
C ASN A 405 -12.64 0.52 12.81
N TYR A 406 -13.79 -0.15 12.90
CA TYR A 406 -15.02 0.40 13.46
C TYR A 406 -14.92 0.58 14.99
N ASP A 407 -14.44 -0.41 15.73
CA ASP A 407 -14.28 -0.34 17.19
C ASP A 407 -13.23 0.72 17.60
N ALA A 408 -12.22 0.95 16.75
CA ALA A 408 -11.25 2.04 16.89
C ALA A 408 -11.89 3.44 16.78
N SER A 409 -13.13 3.55 16.31
CA SER A 409 -13.88 4.78 16.09
C SER A 409 -13.24 5.76 15.08
N ALA A 410 -13.88 6.92 14.91
CA ALA A 410 -13.31 8.02 14.13
C ALA A 410 -12.20 8.78 14.89
N ASP A 411 -12.13 8.63 16.22
CA ASP A 411 -11.13 9.30 17.05
C ASP A 411 -9.79 8.58 16.96
N ASP A 412 -8.94 9.09 16.07
CA ASP A 412 -7.59 8.60 15.88
C ASP A 412 -6.55 9.57 16.48
N SER A 413 -6.92 10.25 17.58
CA SER A 413 -6.00 11.11 18.35
C SER A 413 -4.80 10.36 18.94
N ASN A 414 -4.85 9.02 18.95
CA ASN A 414 -3.76 8.13 19.32
C ASN A 414 -2.89 7.68 18.13
N ILE A 415 -3.10 8.21 16.90
CA ILE A 415 -2.16 7.95 15.80
C ILE A 415 -0.81 8.51 16.20
N GLU A 416 0.11 7.57 16.35
CA GLU A 416 1.54 7.73 16.37
C GLU A 416 2.02 8.73 15.30
N ALA A 417 2.89 9.65 15.72
CA ALA A 417 3.52 10.71 14.90
C ALA A 417 3.84 10.22 13.46
N PRO A 418 3.31 10.87 12.40
CA PRO A 418 3.64 10.48 11.02
C PRO A 418 5.16 10.57 10.82
N ILE A 419 5.77 9.43 10.54
CA ILE A 419 7.15 9.36 10.05
C ILE A 419 7.05 9.17 8.55
N ILE A 420 7.50 10.17 7.80
CA ILE A 420 7.54 10.13 6.34
C ILE A 420 8.92 9.62 5.95
N VAL A 421 8.97 8.60 5.10
CA VAL A 421 10.21 8.02 4.59
C VAL A 421 10.23 8.13 3.07
N MET A 422 11.17 8.91 2.55
CA MET A 422 11.39 9.08 1.11
C MET A 422 12.78 8.56 0.74
N ALA A 423 12.88 7.92 -0.42
CA ALA A 423 14.13 7.40 -0.93
C ALA A 423 14.52 8.14 -2.20
N ASP A 424 15.76 8.60 -2.28
CA ASP A 424 16.32 9.30 -3.43
C ASP A 424 17.71 8.72 -3.81
N PRO A 425 17.80 7.96 -4.91
CA PRO A 425 16.70 7.53 -5.76
C PRO A 425 15.83 6.43 -5.15
N SER A 426 14.59 6.33 -5.59
CA SER A 426 13.65 5.26 -5.21
C SER A 426 13.88 3.94 -5.95
N THR A 427 14.82 3.90 -6.91
CA THR A 427 15.25 2.70 -7.62
C THR A 427 16.78 2.70 -7.72
N ILE A 428 17.42 1.59 -7.35
CA ILE A 428 18.87 1.39 -7.40
C ILE A 428 19.17 0.01 -7.99
N VAL A 429 20.39 -0.21 -8.48
CA VAL A 429 20.79 -1.52 -8.99
C VAL A 429 21.18 -2.46 -7.85
N ALA A 430 20.77 -3.72 -7.94
CA ALA A 430 21.10 -4.78 -6.99
C ALA A 430 22.54 -5.29 -7.17
N ASP A 431 23.54 -4.42 -7.01
CA ASP A 431 24.96 -4.74 -7.20
C ASP A 431 25.76 -4.80 -5.88
N GLY A 432 25.09 -4.64 -4.73
CA GLY A 432 25.75 -4.58 -3.42
C GLY A 432 26.47 -3.25 -3.13
N GLN A 433 26.38 -2.24 -4.00
CA GLN A 433 27.12 -0.99 -3.89
C GLN A 433 26.28 0.26 -4.12
N SER A 434 25.35 0.24 -5.08
CA SER A 434 24.46 1.34 -5.41
C SER A 434 23.73 1.82 -4.15
N THR A 435 23.57 3.13 -4.01
CA THR A 435 23.02 3.72 -2.78
C THR A 435 21.77 4.55 -3.02
N SER A 436 20.89 4.59 -2.03
CA SER A 436 19.75 5.50 -1.94
C SER A 436 19.83 6.34 -0.66
N LEU A 437 19.66 7.66 -0.79
CA LEU A 437 19.55 8.57 0.35
C LEU A 437 18.12 8.52 0.88
N ILE A 438 17.98 8.11 2.14
CA ILE A 438 16.69 8.02 2.80
C ILE A 438 16.46 9.30 3.59
N HIS A 439 15.50 10.09 3.15
CA HIS A 439 15.00 11.28 3.82
C HIS A 439 13.86 10.90 4.75
N ILE A 440 14.00 11.28 6.01
CA ILE A 440 13.03 10.98 7.06
C ILE A 440 12.52 12.30 7.61
N THR A 441 11.21 12.46 7.68
CA THR A 441 10.57 13.57 8.37
C THR A 441 9.70 13.02 9.48
N VAL A 442 9.88 13.52 10.69
CA VAL A 442 9.03 13.18 11.83
C VAL A 442 8.17 14.40 12.17
N GLN A 443 6.86 14.19 12.17
CA GLN A 443 5.87 15.21 12.54
C GLN A 443 4.83 14.64 13.49
N ASP A 444 4.05 15.49 14.16
CA ASP A 444 2.86 15.05 14.91
C ASP A 444 1.63 14.90 13.99
N ALA A 445 0.52 14.37 14.53
CA ALA A 445 -0.73 14.18 13.81
C ALA A 445 -1.37 15.49 13.29
N LYS A 446 -0.86 16.66 13.70
CA LYS A 446 -1.30 17.99 13.25
C LYS A 446 -0.35 18.58 12.19
N GLY A 447 0.66 17.82 11.76
CA GLY A 447 1.66 18.25 10.79
C GLY A 447 2.80 19.09 11.37
N ASN A 448 2.92 19.24 12.70
CA ASN A 448 4.04 19.97 13.30
C ASN A 448 5.31 19.12 13.31
N ARG A 449 6.44 19.69 12.89
CA ARG A 449 7.75 19.01 12.84
C ARG A 449 8.33 18.74 14.23
N LEU A 450 8.84 17.53 14.47
CA LEU A 450 9.36 17.08 15.76
C LEU A 450 10.88 16.90 15.75
N ALA A 451 11.57 17.81 16.44
CA ALA A 451 13.03 17.79 16.58
C ALA A 451 13.54 16.79 17.63
N ASN A 452 14.81 16.39 17.51
CA ASN A 452 15.54 15.53 18.44
C ASN A 452 14.88 14.16 18.69
N GLN A 453 14.18 13.62 17.70
CA GLN A 453 13.60 12.28 17.77
C GLN A 453 14.65 11.25 17.32
N ALA A 454 14.82 10.18 18.10
CA ALA A 454 15.65 9.05 17.71
C ALA A 454 14.86 8.13 16.77
N VAL A 455 15.35 7.98 15.54
CA VAL A 455 14.73 7.15 14.49
C VAL A 455 15.59 5.91 14.27
N ASN A 456 15.01 4.73 14.53
CA ASN A 456 15.61 3.42 14.28
C ASN A 456 15.13 2.88 12.93
N LEU A 457 16.06 2.38 12.12
CA LEU A 457 15.83 1.98 10.74
C LEU A 457 16.05 0.49 10.57
N SER A 458 15.18 -0.14 9.79
CA SER A 458 15.34 -1.52 9.33
C SER A 458 14.92 -1.64 7.86
N THR A 459 15.45 -2.64 7.15
CA THR A 459 15.15 -2.88 5.74
C THR A 459 15.05 -4.38 5.46
N THR A 460 14.21 -4.77 4.50
CA THR A 460 14.12 -6.18 4.03
C THR A 460 15.23 -6.55 3.04
N LEU A 461 15.81 -5.57 2.33
CA LEU A 461 16.93 -5.74 1.40
C LEU A 461 17.94 -4.60 1.56
N GLY A 462 19.22 -4.90 1.42
CA GLY A 462 20.30 -3.93 1.56
C GLY A 462 20.71 -3.67 3.02
N THR A 463 21.55 -2.66 3.23
CA THR A 463 22.07 -2.30 4.56
C THR A 463 22.16 -0.79 4.76
N PHE A 464 21.86 -0.31 5.97
CA PHE A 464 22.01 1.11 6.31
C PHE A 464 23.42 1.44 6.78
N ALA A 465 23.98 2.54 6.27
CA ALA A 465 25.24 3.10 6.78
C ALA A 465 25.11 3.51 8.25
N GLN A 466 23.94 4.04 8.64
CA GLN A 466 23.58 4.34 10.01
C GLN A 466 22.14 3.85 10.27
N PRO A 467 21.95 2.78 11.07
CA PRO A 467 20.62 2.25 11.38
C PRO A 467 19.88 3.06 12.45
N THR A 468 20.50 4.07 13.05
CA THR A 468 19.86 5.00 13.97
C THR A 468 20.31 6.43 13.67
N VAL A 469 19.36 7.36 13.52
CA VAL A 469 19.60 8.78 13.24
C VAL A 469 18.75 9.67 14.14
N MET A 470 19.12 10.94 14.29
CA MET A 470 18.38 11.93 15.10
C MET A 470 17.77 13.00 14.19
N THR A 471 16.53 13.40 14.43
CA THR A 471 15.95 14.54 13.72
C THR A 471 16.53 15.87 14.14
N ASP A 472 16.72 16.77 13.18
CA ASP A 472 17.19 18.13 13.39
C ASP A 472 16.07 19.08 13.85
N ALA A 473 16.34 20.39 13.87
CA ALA A 473 15.36 21.41 14.28
C ALA A 473 14.13 21.52 13.35
N ALA A 474 14.23 21.03 12.11
CA ALA A 474 13.14 20.95 11.14
C ALA A 474 12.40 19.60 11.19
N GLY A 475 12.75 18.73 12.15
CA GLY A 475 12.18 17.39 12.27
C GLY A 475 12.67 16.43 11.19
N GLU A 476 13.81 16.71 10.55
CA GLU A 476 14.34 15.93 9.43
C GLU A 476 15.58 15.13 9.85
N ALA A 477 15.72 13.93 9.30
CA ALA A 477 16.92 13.09 9.43
C ALA A 477 17.22 12.41 8.09
N THR A 478 18.49 12.05 7.87
CA THR A 478 18.91 11.32 6.67
C THR A 478 19.82 10.15 6.99
N THR A 479 19.75 9.07 6.20
CA THR A 479 20.70 7.96 6.20
C THR A 479 20.88 7.42 4.78
N THR A 480 21.90 6.61 4.56
CA THR A 480 22.14 5.97 3.24
C THR A 480 21.84 4.48 3.31
N LEU A 481 20.98 4.01 2.42
CA LEU A 481 20.78 2.58 2.13
C LEU A 481 21.75 2.15 1.04
N VAL A 482 22.50 1.08 1.27
CA VAL A 482 23.34 0.38 0.28
C VAL A 482 22.57 -0.83 -0.25
N ALA A 483 22.55 -1.03 -1.56
CA ALA A 483 21.83 -2.11 -2.23
C ALA A 483 22.27 -3.50 -1.75
N ASP A 484 21.36 -4.47 -1.85
CA ASP A 484 21.70 -5.89 -1.82
C ASP A 484 22.22 -6.31 -3.21
N VAL A 485 22.71 -7.54 -3.34
CA VAL A 485 22.95 -8.19 -4.64
C VAL A 485 21.69 -8.90 -5.18
N LYS A 486 20.62 -8.94 -4.39
CA LYS A 486 19.31 -9.50 -4.77
C LYS A 486 18.39 -8.41 -5.29
N THR A 487 17.71 -8.71 -6.38
CA THR A 487 16.64 -7.85 -6.91
C THR A 487 15.36 -7.99 -6.08
N GLY A 488 14.51 -6.97 -6.13
CA GLY A 488 13.26 -6.91 -5.38
C GLY A 488 13.02 -5.54 -4.74
N GLN A 489 11.86 -5.34 -4.13
CA GLN A 489 11.55 -4.10 -3.41
C GLN A 489 12.01 -4.21 -1.96
N ALA A 490 12.91 -3.32 -1.56
CA ALA A 490 13.32 -3.12 -0.18
C ALA A 490 12.25 -2.32 0.55
N LYS A 491 11.63 -2.91 1.59
CA LYS A 491 10.75 -2.21 2.53
C LYS A 491 11.61 -1.63 3.65
N ILE A 492 11.57 -0.32 3.79
CA ILE A 492 12.24 0.44 4.85
C ILE A 492 11.23 0.73 5.96
N VAL A 493 11.59 0.45 7.20
CA VAL A 493 10.83 0.84 8.38
C VAL A 493 11.67 1.83 9.18
N ALA A 494 11.13 3.03 9.40
CA ALA A 494 11.71 4.04 10.29
C ALA A 494 10.82 4.17 11.54
N ALA A 495 11.36 3.94 12.73
CA ALA A 495 10.59 3.89 13.97
C ALA A 495 11.18 4.80 15.06
N THR A 496 10.32 5.55 15.73
CA THR A 496 10.62 6.33 16.95
C THR A 496 9.87 5.74 18.14
N SER A 497 10.03 6.31 19.34
CA SER A 497 9.20 5.95 20.49
C SER A 497 7.72 6.31 20.32
N GLY A 498 7.38 7.14 19.33
CA GLY A 498 6.04 7.65 19.11
C GLY A 498 5.44 7.25 17.76
N GLY A 499 6.05 6.31 17.01
CA GLY A 499 5.51 5.85 15.74
C GLY A 499 6.46 5.17 14.79
N GLN A 500 5.90 4.66 13.69
CA GLN A 500 6.66 4.12 12.56
C GLN A 500 6.21 4.71 11.21
N GLY A 501 7.13 4.74 10.26
CA GLY A 501 6.95 5.16 8.88
C GLY A 501 7.54 4.16 7.91
N LEU A 502 6.97 4.09 6.70
CA LEU A 502 7.36 3.14 5.67
C LEU A 502 7.88 3.86 4.43
N GLY A 503 9.01 3.38 3.91
CA GLY A 503 9.59 3.79 2.64
C GLY A 503 9.94 2.57 1.79
N TYR A 504 10.14 2.78 0.49
CA TYR A 504 10.46 1.69 -0.43
C TYR A 504 11.56 2.08 -1.41
N VAL A 505 12.44 1.12 -1.71
CA VAL A 505 13.46 1.23 -2.76
C VAL A 505 13.40 -0.01 -3.64
N ASN A 506 13.24 0.17 -4.94
CA ASN A 506 13.30 -0.94 -5.89
C ASN A 506 14.75 -1.27 -6.22
N MET A 507 15.16 -2.52 -6.01
CA MET A 507 16.47 -3.03 -6.40
C MET A 507 16.33 -3.80 -7.71
N VAL A 508 16.89 -3.27 -8.80
CA VAL A 508 16.73 -3.82 -10.16
C VAL A 508 18.01 -4.48 -10.66
N GLU A 509 17.89 -5.37 -11.65
CA GLU A 509 19.06 -5.94 -12.31
C GLU A 509 19.72 -4.89 -13.23
N GLY A 510 21.05 -4.83 -13.25
CA GLY A 510 21.78 -4.04 -14.26
C GLY A 510 21.92 -4.79 -15.58
N THR A 511 22.28 -4.10 -16.65
CA THR A 511 22.51 -4.74 -17.96
C THR A 511 23.86 -5.42 -17.97
N THR A 512 23.91 -6.73 -18.23
CA THR A 512 25.16 -7.50 -18.14
C THR A 512 25.59 -8.17 -19.45
N THR A 513 26.90 -8.33 -19.60
CA THR A 513 27.52 -9.10 -20.67
C THR A 513 28.70 -9.90 -20.13
N VAL A 514 29.13 -10.94 -20.85
CA VAL A 514 30.31 -11.74 -20.50
C VAL A 514 31.40 -11.45 -21.52
N ALA A 515 32.52 -10.89 -21.06
CA ALA A 515 33.72 -10.68 -21.85
C ALA A 515 34.69 -11.85 -21.66
N ALA A 516 35.20 -12.39 -22.76
CA ALA A 516 36.23 -13.44 -22.76
C ALA A 516 37.46 -12.98 -23.57
N PRO A 517 38.65 -13.57 -23.34
CA PRO A 517 39.91 -13.08 -23.92
C PRO A 517 39.94 -13.01 -25.44
N ASP A 518 39.17 -13.81 -26.18
CA ASP A 518 39.25 -13.89 -27.65
C ASP A 518 37.99 -13.39 -28.37
N THR A 519 37.04 -12.80 -27.64
CA THR A 519 35.73 -12.42 -28.18
C THR A 519 35.39 -10.97 -27.86
N GLU A 520 34.72 -10.30 -28.80
CA GLU A 520 34.06 -9.03 -28.51
C GLU A 520 32.79 -9.27 -27.69
N ALA A 521 32.50 -8.36 -26.76
CA ALA A 521 31.27 -8.34 -26.00
C ALA A 521 30.69 -6.92 -26.00
N VAL A 522 29.36 -6.82 -25.99
CA VAL A 522 28.65 -5.54 -26.05
C VAL A 522 27.64 -5.46 -24.90
N ILE A 523 27.53 -4.28 -24.28
CA ILE A 523 26.39 -3.89 -23.44
C ILE A 523 25.65 -2.77 -24.16
N GLU A 524 24.35 -2.95 -24.35
CA GLU A 524 23.44 -1.91 -24.83
C GLU A 524 22.48 -1.54 -23.72
N TYR A 525 22.57 -0.32 -23.21
CA TYR A 525 21.62 0.24 -22.26
C TYR A 525 20.85 1.38 -22.91
N VAL A 526 19.52 1.32 -22.82
CA VAL A 526 18.62 2.40 -23.25
C VAL A 526 17.91 2.93 -22.01
N ALA A 527 18.04 4.22 -21.77
CA ALA A 527 17.38 4.87 -20.63
C ALA A 527 15.85 4.87 -20.80
N PRO A 528 15.08 4.87 -19.69
CA PRO A 528 13.62 4.99 -19.74
C PRO A 528 13.20 6.19 -20.60
N GLU A 529 12.04 6.04 -21.27
CA GLU A 529 11.46 7.08 -22.13
C GLU A 529 12.36 7.53 -23.30
N ASN A 530 13.40 6.76 -23.63
CA ASN A 530 14.41 7.08 -24.64
C ASN A 530 15.12 8.42 -24.40
N THR A 531 15.35 8.77 -23.13
CA THR A 531 16.11 9.97 -22.70
C THR A 531 17.62 9.87 -22.99
N GLY A 532 18.08 8.73 -23.49
CA GLY A 532 19.45 8.51 -23.94
C GLY A 532 19.82 7.02 -23.99
N SER A 533 21.05 6.73 -24.39
CA SER A 533 21.57 5.36 -24.37
C SER A 533 23.08 5.32 -24.16
N THR A 534 23.58 4.19 -23.66
CA THR A 534 25.02 3.91 -23.60
C THR A 534 25.31 2.57 -24.24
N ASN A 535 26.26 2.55 -25.17
CA ASN A 535 26.82 1.34 -25.73
C ASN A 535 28.25 1.15 -25.20
N VAL A 536 28.53 -0.02 -24.64
CA VAL A 536 29.86 -0.42 -24.16
C VAL A 536 30.37 -1.55 -25.03
N VAL A 537 31.44 -1.31 -25.79
CA VAL A 537 32.10 -2.33 -26.61
C VAL A 537 33.39 -2.76 -25.94
N VAL A 538 33.44 -4.03 -25.56
CA VAL A 538 34.61 -4.69 -24.99
C VAL A 538 35.31 -5.49 -26.10
N PRO A 539 36.45 -5.02 -26.63
CA PRO A 539 37.13 -5.70 -27.73
C PRO A 539 37.80 -7.01 -27.27
N PRO A 540 38.13 -7.92 -28.20
CA PRO A 540 38.95 -9.08 -27.91
C PRO A 540 40.24 -8.69 -27.18
N ASN A 541 40.63 -9.50 -26.21
CA ASN A 541 41.80 -9.36 -25.35
C ASN A 541 41.75 -8.19 -24.36
N ALA A 542 40.60 -7.52 -24.19
CA ALA A 542 40.44 -6.52 -23.12
C ALA A 542 40.52 -7.15 -21.71
N VAL A 543 40.15 -8.42 -21.57
CA VAL A 543 40.24 -9.20 -20.32
C VAL A 543 41.10 -10.46 -20.52
N HIS A 544 41.72 -10.96 -19.46
CA HIS A 544 42.57 -12.17 -19.49
C HIS A 544 41.87 -13.45 -19.00
N ALA A 545 40.65 -13.32 -18.47
CA ALA A 545 39.79 -14.41 -18.05
C ALA A 545 38.34 -14.01 -18.29
N GLU A 546 37.45 -15.02 -18.35
CA GLU A 546 36.01 -14.78 -18.44
C GLU A 546 35.55 -13.85 -17.31
N SER A 547 34.96 -12.72 -17.68
CA SER A 547 34.60 -11.63 -16.78
C SER A 547 33.18 -11.17 -17.08
N ARG A 548 32.33 -11.06 -16.06
CA ARG A 548 31.00 -10.46 -16.21
C ARG A 548 31.12 -8.96 -16.02
N LEU A 549 30.71 -8.19 -17.01
CA LEU A 549 30.53 -6.74 -16.87
C LEU A 549 29.06 -6.46 -16.57
N ASN A 550 28.82 -5.51 -15.67
CA ASN A 550 27.50 -5.02 -15.30
C ASN A 550 27.48 -3.50 -15.50
N TYR A 551 26.65 -3.03 -16.42
CA TYR A 551 26.28 -1.64 -16.57
C TYR A 551 25.06 -1.36 -15.68
N ALA A 552 25.15 -0.33 -14.85
CA ALA A 552 24.09 0.05 -13.93
C ALA A 552 23.87 1.56 -14.02
N PRO A 553 22.70 2.04 -14.49
CA PRO A 553 22.43 3.47 -14.53
C PRO A 553 22.41 4.08 -13.13
N MET A 554 22.90 5.30 -13.01
CA MET A 554 22.93 6.10 -11.78
C MET A 554 22.09 7.36 -12.00
N THR A 555 21.16 7.62 -11.09
CA THR A 555 20.24 8.76 -11.17
C THR A 555 20.74 9.98 -10.40
N THR A 556 21.73 9.82 -9.52
CA THR A 556 22.36 10.91 -8.75
C THR A 556 23.87 10.78 -8.79
N VAL A 557 24.56 11.89 -9.09
CA VAL A 557 26.03 11.97 -9.05
C VAL A 557 26.44 12.94 -7.95
N TYR A 558 27.02 12.42 -6.87
CA TYR A 558 27.56 13.24 -5.79
C TYR A 558 28.93 13.79 -6.21
N ALA A 559 28.94 14.98 -6.82
CA ALA A 559 29.97 16.00 -6.62
C ALA A 559 29.65 17.22 -7.47
N TRP A 560 29.58 18.38 -6.82
CA TRP A 560 29.62 19.66 -7.50
C TRP A 560 31.07 19.97 -7.89
N GLN A 561 31.40 19.91 -9.19
CA GLN A 561 32.64 20.50 -9.71
C GLN A 561 32.39 21.95 -10.13
N PRO A 562 33.07 22.96 -9.56
CA PRO A 562 32.90 24.34 -9.97
C PRO A 562 33.20 24.51 -11.47
N GLY A 563 32.20 24.97 -12.23
CA GLY A 563 32.35 25.27 -13.67
C GLY A 563 31.83 24.18 -14.63
N PHE A 564 31.43 23.01 -14.14
CA PHE A 564 30.80 21.96 -14.95
C PHE A 564 29.36 21.70 -14.48
N GLY A 565 28.41 21.56 -15.40
CA GLY A 565 27.05 21.09 -15.14
C GLY A 565 26.87 19.63 -15.51
N PHE A 566 25.99 18.93 -14.79
CA PHE A 566 25.66 17.53 -15.04
C PHE A 566 24.72 17.40 -16.26
N GLY A 567 25.03 16.49 -17.17
CA GLY A 567 24.31 16.29 -18.45
C GLY A 567 23.26 15.19 -18.41
N GLY A 568 22.68 14.90 -17.24
CA GLY A 568 21.53 14.00 -17.10
C GLY A 568 21.82 12.50 -17.14
N GLN A 569 23.06 12.08 -17.45
CA GLN A 569 23.42 10.66 -17.55
C GLN A 569 24.61 10.29 -16.67
N ALA A 570 24.45 9.21 -15.90
CA ALA A 570 25.52 8.57 -15.15
C ALA A 570 25.28 7.06 -15.04
N PHE A 571 26.35 6.31 -14.80
CA PHE A 571 26.30 4.86 -14.65
C PHE A 571 27.53 4.33 -13.92
N SER A 572 27.39 3.17 -13.27
CA SER A 572 28.52 2.36 -12.85
C SER A 572 28.75 1.23 -13.83
N LEU A 573 30.03 0.97 -14.12
CA LEU A 573 30.47 -0.18 -14.90
C LEU A 573 31.30 -1.06 -13.98
N ASN A 574 30.72 -2.16 -13.53
CA ASN A 574 31.36 -3.08 -12.59
C ASN A 574 31.83 -4.34 -13.31
N LEU A 575 33.02 -4.84 -12.96
CA LEU A 575 33.57 -6.08 -13.49
C LEU A 575 33.69 -7.14 -12.41
N TYR A 576 33.23 -8.36 -12.70
CA TYR A 576 33.24 -9.49 -11.79
C TYR A 576 34.00 -10.68 -12.40
N GLN A 577 34.82 -11.34 -11.59
CA GLN A 577 35.41 -12.64 -11.90
C GLN A 577 35.12 -13.61 -10.75
N ASN A 578 34.63 -14.81 -11.06
CA ASN A 578 34.21 -15.81 -10.07
C ASN A 578 33.22 -15.25 -9.02
N GLY A 579 32.33 -14.34 -9.44
CA GLY A 579 31.35 -13.69 -8.56
C GLY A 579 31.93 -12.66 -7.58
N GLN A 580 33.19 -12.26 -7.73
CA GLN A 580 33.82 -11.21 -6.92
C GLN A 580 34.07 -9.95 -7.76
N PRO A 581 33.70 -8.75 -7.26
CA PRO A 581 33.96 -7.49 -7.94
C PRO A 581 35.46 -7.13 -7.94
N LEU A 582 35.95 -6.61 -9.07
CA LEU A 582 37.35 -6.19 -9.26
C LEU A 582 37.45 -4.67 -9.47
N HIS A 583 37.62 -3.93 -8.38
CA HIS A 583 37.55 -2.46 -8.35
C HIS A 583 38.76 -1.75 -9.00
N ASP A 584 39.97 -2.33 -8.88
CA ASP A 584 41.20 -1.74 -9.44
C ASP A 584 41.57 -2.31 -10.81
N PHE A 585 40.62 -2.96 -11.49
CA PHE A 585 40.89 -3.62 -12.76
C PHE A 585 41.29 -2.61 -13.83
N VAL A 586 42.28 -2.98 -14.65
CA VAL A 586 42.68 -2.23 -15.83
C VAL A 586 42.55 -3.13 -17.04
N PHE A 587 41.75 -2.71 -18.03
CA PHE A 587 41.60 -3.46 -19.26
C PHE A 587 42.92 -3.50 -20.03
N ALA A 588 43.27 -4.67 -20.56
CA ALA A 588 44.49 -4.87 -21.35
C ALA A 588 44.40 -4.19 -22.72
N VAL A 589 43.17 -4.01 -23.22
CA VAL A 589 42.82 -3.22 -24.41
C VAL A 589 41.73 -2.25 -23.99
N PRO A 590 41.84 -0.93 -24.30
CA PRO A 590 40.80 0.03 -23.98
C PRO A 590 39.43 -0.40 -24.51
N ILE A 591 38.39 -0.26 -23.70
CA ILE A 591 37.00 -0.50 -24.12
C ILE A 591 36.39 0.81 -24.64
N GLN A 592 35.46 0.73 -25.58
CA GLN A 592 34.82 1.91 -26.17
C GLN A 592 33.47 2.17 -25.52
N ILE A 593 33.21 3.42 -25.16
CA ILE A 593 31.93 3.89 -24.64
C ILE A 593 31.35 4.89 -25.64
N THR A 594 30.16 4.60 -26.12
CA THR A 594 29.34 5.54 -26.90
C THR A 594 28.19 6.01 -26.01
N VAL A 595 28.10 7.31 -25.80
CA VAL A 595 27.01 7.93 -25.06
C VAL A 595 26.14 8.72 -26.03
N VAL A 596 24.88 8.34 -26.13
CA VAL A 596 23.84 9.09 -26.86
C VAL A 596 23.02 9.86 -25.84
N TYR A 597 22.96 11.17 -26.01
CA TYR A 597 22.30 12.10 -25.10
C TYR A 597 21.03 12.68 -25.72
N ASN A 598 20.29 13.45 -24.93
CA ASN A 598 19.07 14.13 -25.35
C ASN A 598 19.21 15.61 -25.00
N ASP A 599 18.97 16.50 -25.97
CA ASP A 599 19.06 17.95 -25.81
C ASP A 599 18.23 18.49 -24.66
N ALA A 600 17.05 17.91 -24.41
CA ALA A 600 16.17 18.34 -23.33
C ALA A 600 16.81 18.11 -21.95
N GLU A 601 17.56 17.02 -21.79
CA GLU A 601 18.26 16.67 -20.55
C GLU A 601 19.58 17.45 -20.39
N LEU A 602 20.24 17.81 -21.50
CA LEU A 602 21.48 18.60 -21.46
C LEU A 602 21.26 20.07 -21.05
N GLY A 603 20.09 20.64 -21.34
CA GLY A 603 19.77 22.01 -20.97
C GLY A 603 20.65 23.06 -21.66
N GLU A 604 21.49 23.79 -20.91
CA GLU A 604 22.37 24.85 -21.45
C GLU A 604 23.83 24.40 -21.67
N LEU A 605 24.11 23.09 -21.63
CA LEU A 605 25.47 22.58 -21.80
C LEU A 605 25.93 22.64 -23.26
N ASP A 606 27.19 23.02 -23.49
CA ASP A 606 27.81 23.01 -24.81
C ASP A 606 28.23 21.58 -25.20
N GLU A 607 27.52 21.03 -26.18
CA GLU A 607 27.72 19.69 -26.71
C GLU A 607 29.13 19.42 -27.26
N ASN A 608 29.81 20.47 -27.74
CA ASN A 608 31.18 20.35 -28.24
C ASN A 608 32.19 20.05 -27.13
N HIS A 609 31.78 20.15 -25.86
CA HIS A 609 32.65 20.04 -24.69
C HIS A 609 32.13 19.04 -23.63
N LEU A 610 31.17 18.17 -23.97
CA LEU A 610 30.64 17.15 -23.04
C LEU A 610 31.66 16.09 -22.63
N THR A 611 32.15 16.12 -21.41
CA THR A 611 33.15 15.18 -20.92
C THR A 611 32.49 14.03 -20.17
N LEU A 612 32.86 12.79 -20.49
CA LEU A 612 32.59 11.66 -19.62
C LEU A 612 33.61 11.71 -18.49
N MET A 613 33.14 11.92 -17.27
CA MET A 613 33.99 11.98 -16.09
C MET A 613 33.93 10.61 -15.40
N TYR A 614 35.04 10.18 -14.80
CA TYR A 614 35.12 9.00 -13.94
C TYR A 614 35.39 9.40 -12.49
N TRP A 615 34.78 8.69 -11.55
CA TRP A 615 35.04 8.87 -10.13
C TRP A 615 36.23 8.02 -9.69
N ASN A 616 37.21 8.63 -9.02
CA ASN A 616 38.37 7.93 -8.48
C ASN A 616 38.28 7.63 -6.96
N GLY A 617 37.14 7.90 -6.34
CA GLY A 617 36.95 7.82 -4.89
C GLY A 617 37.05 9.15 -4.14
N GLU A 618 37.58 10.21 -4.79
CA GLU A 618 37.77 11.54 -4.17
C GLU A 618 37.31 12.69 -5.07
N THR A 619 37.55 12.62 -6.38
CA THR A 619 37.17 13.64 -7.35
C THR A 619 36.82 13.02 -8.70
N TRP A 620 36.00 13.73 -9.47
CA TRP A 620 35.75 13.42 -10.87
C TRP A 620 36.93 13.86 -11.72
N LEU A 621 37.36 12.99 -12.62
CA LEU A 621 38.44 13.22 -13.58
C LEU A 621 37.96 12.81 -14.97
N ASP A 622 38.54 13.34 -16.04
CA ASP A 622 38.17 12.96 -17.41
C ASP A 622 38.42 11.45 -17.63
N ALA A 623 37.39 10.72 -18.04
CA ALA A 623 37.43 9.29 -18.32
C ALA A 623 38.52 8.92 -19.34
N ALA A 624 38.87 9.82 -20.26
CA ALA A 624 39.94 9.61 -21.22
C ALA A 624 41.32 9.40 -20.56
N THR A 625 41.50 9.92 -19.34
CA THR A 625 42.72 9.77 -18.54
C THR A 625 42.84 8.43 -17.84
N THR A 626 41.79 7.58 -17.89
CA THR A 626 41.89 6.21 -17.40
C THR A 626 42.87 5.38 -18.24
N CYS A 627 43.12 5.78 -19.49
CA CYS A 627 44.05 5.13 -20.41
C CYS A 627 45.41 5.84 -20.52
N SER A 628 46.44 5.07 -20.90
CA SER A 628 47.78 5.58 -21.22
C SER A 628 48.24 5.03 -22.58
N PRO A 629 48.44 5.88 -23.62
CA PRO A 629 48.21 7.32 -23.63
C PRO A 629 46.72 7.67 -23.43
N THR A 630 46.46 8.92 -23.01
CA THR A 630 45.10 9.46 -22.84
C THR A 630 44.30 9.29 -24.14
N SER A 631 43.06 8.81 -24.04
CA SER A 631 42.19 8.64 -25.20
C SER A 631 41.71 9.99 -25.74
N VAL A 632 41.06 9.96 -26.91
CA VAL A 632 40.53 11.15 -27.57
C VAL A 632 39.02 10.97 -27.73
N TYR A 633 38.26 12.04 -27.50
CA TYR A 633 36.82 12.06 -27.76
C TYR A 633 36.54 12.21 -29.25
N GLU A 634 35.62 11.41 -29.76
CA GLU A 634 34.98 11.63 -31.05
C GLU A 634 33.57 12.18 -30.78
N ARG A 635 33.30 13.42 -31.18
CA ARG A 635 32.05 14.12 -30.87
C ARG A 635 31.24 14.34 -32.13
N HIS A 636 29.96 14.06 -32.05
CA HIS A 636 28.99 14.23 -33.13
C HIS A 636 27.78 15.01 -32.59
N PRO A 637 27.94 16.32 -32.32
CA PRO A 637 26.88 17.13 -31.73
C PRO A 637 25.64 17.25 -32.62
N ASP A 638 25.79 17.17 -33.95
CA ASP A 638 24.64 17.16 -34.87
C ASP A 638 23.82 15.84 -34.82
N GLU A 639 24.37 14.80 -34.18
CA GLU A 639 23.78 13.46 -34.06
C GLU A 639 23.57 13.02 -32.60
N ASP A 640 23.76 13.95 -31.64
CA ASP A 640 23.55 13.79 -30.20
C ASP A 640 24.35 12.67 -29.53
N TYR A 641 25.59 12.42 -29.97
CA TYR A 641 26.46 11.44 -29.32
C TYR A 641 27.94 11.79 -29.29
N PHE A 642 28.66 11.16 -28.35
CA PHE A 642 30.11 11.14 -28.37
C PHE A 642 30.65 9.74 -28.02
N VAL A 643 31.90 9.50 -28.40
CA VAL A 643 32.61 8.25 -28.18
C VAL A 643 33.93 8.53 -27.45
N VAL A 644 34.25 7.71 -26.44
CA VAL A 644 35.52 7.77 -25.72
C VAL A 644 35.96 6.37 -25.30
N SER A 645 37.28 6.12 -25.27
CA SER A 645 37.81 4.87 -24.74
C SER A 645 38.15 4.99 -23.26
N ILE A 646 37.86 3.94 -22.49
CA ILE A 646 38.20 3.86 -21.07
C ILE A 646 39.01 2.58 -20.79
N CYS A 647 39.78 2.60 -19.71
CA CYS A 647 40.64 1.49 -19.34
C CYS A 647 40.37 0.96 -17.92
N ARG A 648 39.33 1.46 -17.23
CA ARG A 648 38.93 1.00 -15.89
C ARG A 648 37.41 0.77 -15.84
N PRO A 649 36.91 -0.21 -15.08
CA PRO A 649 35.50 -0.31 -14.72
C PRO A 649 35.26 0.46 -13.40
N THR A 650 34.51 1.56 -13.46
CA THR A 650 34.17 2.42 -12.29
C THR A 650 32.85 3.15 -12.53
N GLU A 651 32.55 4.15 -11.72
CA GLU A 651 31.45 5.10 -11.91
C GLU A 651 31.81 6.20 -12.91
N TYR A 652 30.83 6.53 -13.76
CA TYR A 652 30.93 7.50 -14.83
C TYR A 652 29.74 8.46 -14.82
N GLY A 653 29.97 9.70 -15.22
CA GLY A 653 28.92 10.70 -15.41
C GLY A 653 29.24 11.66 -16.55
N VAL A 654 28.20 12.13 -17.25
CA VAL A 654 28.34 13.11 -18.33
C VAL A 654 28.29 14.51 -17.74
N PHE A 655 29.28 15.34 -18.06
CA PHE A 655 29.38 16.73 -17.61
C PHE A 655 29.72 17.66 -18.76
N GLY A 656 29.31 18.92 -18.70
CA GLY A 656 29.63 19.93 -19.71
C GLY A 656 29.85 21.30 -19.10
N VAL A 657 30.30 22.25 -19.92
CA VAL A 657 30.32 23.67 -19.57
C VAL A 657 29.05 24.35 -20.12
N GLN A 658 28.53 25.36 -19.42
CA GLN A 658 27.37 26.11 -19.94
C GLN A 658 27.79 26.95 -21.15
N ASP A 659 26.98 26.92 -22.21
CA ASP A 659 27.21 27.61 -23.49
C ASP A 659 27.40 29.14 -23.30
N ASN A 660 26.77 29.70 -22.25
CA ASN A 660 26.82 31.12 -21.91
C ASN A 660 28.15 31.62 -21.31
N LEU A 661 29.07 30.74 -20.90
CA LEU A 661 30.37 31.14 -20.33
C LEU A 661 31.38 31.66 -21.38
N HIS A 662 31.04 31.60 -22.68
CA HIS A 662 31.86 32.15 -23.77
C HIS A 662 31.68 33.66 -24.02
N ARG A 663 30.88 34.39 -23.21
CA ARG A 663 30.62 35.83 -23.41
C ARG A 663 31.27 36.69 -22.33
N VAL A 664 32.41 37.32 -22.65
CA VAL A 664 32.98 38.41 -21.83
C VAL A 664 32.22 39.71 -22.13
N TYR A 665 31.46 40.21 -21.16
CA TYR A 665 30.78 41.51 -21.26
C TYR A 665 31.72 42.63 -20.79
N MET A 666 32.26 43.44 -21.71
CA MET A 666 32.96 44.68 -21.38
C MET A 666 32.13 45.91 -21.78
N PRO A 667 31.59 46.70 -20.83
CA PRO A 667 30.99 47.99 -21.14
C PRO A 667 32.08 49.03 -21.41
N ILE A 668 32.19 49.53 -22.63
CA ILE A 668 33.02 50.70 -22.95
C ILE A 668 32.15 51.96 -22.84
N MET A 669 32.44 52.81 -21.86
CA MET A 669 31.82 54.13 -21.75
C MET A 669 32.63 55.14 -22.56
N SER A 670 32.02 55.72 -23.60
CA SER A 670 32.60 56.87 -24.31
C SER A 670 31.81 58.14 -24.02
N ARG A 671 32.52 59.25 -23.80
CA ARG A 671 31.93 60.56 -23.52
C ARG A 671 31.67 61.30 -24.84
N LEU A 672 30.41 61.60 -25.14
CA LEU A 672 30.04 62.43 -26.28
C LEU A 672 30.47 63.90 -26.01
N SER A 673 31.46 64.39 -26.74
CA SER A 673 32.02 65.73 -26.56
C SER A 673 31.20 66.82 -27.28
N SER A 674 29.94 67.04 -26.90
CA SER A 674 29.20 68.22 -27.39
C SER A 674 27.97 68.72 -26.61
N ARG A 675 27.67 68.27 -25.37
CA ARG A 675 26.57 68.87 -24.56
C ARG A 675 26.90 69.02 -23.06
N PRO A 676 26.31 69.99 -22.33
CA PRO A 676 26.73 70.37 -20.98
C PRO A 676 26.15 69.51 -19.84
N THR A 677 25.46 68.41 -20.14
CA THR A 677 24.94 67.48 -19.11
C THR A 677 25.37 66.06 -19.44
N SER A 678 25.90 65.37 -18.44
CA SER A 678 26.49 64.04 -18.50
C SER A 678 25.48 62.97 -18.94
N VAL A 679 25.52 62.61 -20.22
CA VAL A 679 24.86 61.43 -20.78
C VAL A 679 25.95 60.53 -21.36
N TYR A 680 26.04 59.30 -20.83
CA TYR A 680 26.88 58.24 -21.39
C TYR A 680 26.02 57.38 -22.30
N GLN A 681 26.54 56.99 -23.47
CA GLN A 681 25.88 56.02 -24.34
C GLN A 681 26.64 54.69 -24.22
N ALA A 682 25.94 53.64 -23.77
CA ALA A 682 26.47 52.29 -23.78
C ALA A 682 26.34 51.73 -25.21
N GLN A 683 27.45 51.29 -25.79
CA GLN A 683 27.44 50.43 -26.98
C GLN A 683 28.02 49.07 -26.58
N ILE A 684 27.27 48.01 -26.88
CA ILE A 684 27.72 46.63 -26.71
C ILE A 684 28.52 46.26 -27.94
N LEU A 685 29.81 45.96 -27.77
CA LEU A 685 30.67 45.48 -28.85
C LEU A 685 30.79 43.95 -28.75
N TYR A 686 30.49 43.26 -29.84
CA TYR A 686 30.63 41.81 -29.93
C TYR A 686 32.03 41.45 -30.44
N LEU A 687 32.77 40.62 -29.71
CA LEU A 687 34.02 40.05 -30.18
C LEU A 687 33.99 38.52 -29.97
N PRO A 688 34.14 37.71 -31.03
CA PRO A 688 34.34 36.27 -30.86
C PRO A 688 35.75 36.01 -30.32
N VAL A 689 35.86 35.12 -29.32
CA VAL A 689 37.15 34.59 -28.88
C VAL A 689 37.47 33.40 -29.76
N VAL A 690 38.44 33.55 -30.66
CA VAL A 690 39.02 32.42 -31.40
C VAL A 690 40.15 31.86 -30.55
N GLY A 691 39.94 30.68 -29.96
CA GLY A 691 40.97 29.95 -29.21
C GLY A 691 42.15 29.57 -30.09
N ARG A 692 43.34 29.55 -29.50
CA ARG A 692 44.59 29.15 -30.15
C ARG A 692 44.99 27.75 -29.70
#